data_AF-A0A385BML1-F1
#
_entry.id   AF-A0A385BML1-F1
#
_cell.length_a   1.000
_cell.length_b   1.000
_cell.length_c   1.000
_cell.angle_alpha   90.00
_cell.angle_beta   90.00
_cell.angle_gamma   90.00
#
_symmetry.space_group_name_H-M   'P 1'
#
loop_
_entity.id
_entity.type
_entity.pdbx_description
1 polymer ?
#
loop_
_entity_poly.entity_id
_entity_poly.type
_entity_poly.pdbx_seq_one_letter_code
_entity_poly.pdbx_strand_id
1 'polypeptide(L)'
;MKPTLNLVLNLIGLLLVFDLEAQNCSGNTFVPPTAPATCTYSYTTTGWVNALGLPTLAPTSSSSGESICILANYTGNFLFNIRGTFYVASGIQYTGTVTGFTSTSKILAAGEINFTTTTPSLAGLSITIGTNGILSVPGDFAPGGAATVHNAGQLNVGGHLSLGGQASMTSYENSKVIVQGDATINAPFNNCGLFEVVGSLSSGGSSGLKNLCSTYIHTDMTLNADYTNYGLIIIDGSLNFGSSVFNNDDILVVNNIDINNVSLIGNDKTSFLVVRNNAILSNNGIITGHLYYDVDDGGGFDSVCGGCTEGIDILLDVTLPSSNEEILANCGGDIVINPFIEESKLDFDGIDDHATTPNFINGESNVTIMAWVLSDSGNSTNMTIAGEDVGCRLWLENGNKPSFTLKTSATTLKTISASTNINYDEWHHITGTFSSTTGIMTLYVDGAFITSVNVGATGSTIANSASSNGNFEIGRRSTSSGSEYFKGDIDEVRVFNTVLTDSQIQRMVYQEIENNNGIVKGKVINKNITDISTNATISWTSLLSYYPLSLLVSNSRTSDFSSFDRITKLHNITTFQDETAPIPYISKDDGDWTSTNTWLYGSVWDIVDAANNKDWSIIQIKNNVTTSNSVKSIGLFIDTDKTLTVHGSNQVLNSWYLELNGTLDLKDDSQLLQTSTSDLVTSATGKILRRQEGTSNAFRYNYWSSPVGTVGATSLTDNNTATNNTNNTPFKINMLKDETGFNMQFTSAYNEVGKISTYWLYTFKNGITYWDWASFNPNTTLLSGVGYTQKGTGNAGLQQQYIFEGKPNNGTILVNVTDVGGPGSITSVSKTEYLFGNPYPSALDVNKFIDDNAGVIDGTLQLWQQWAGDSHYLNEYKGGYAQVNKLGSCRAYQFVGIEGANNGSQDGTITPSKYLPVGQGFITEIIANGTVVFNNSQRVFIKEADADGTYDNGATFFKSVKTKSKSTTKPPKDQQSTGMKKIRLEFNSIVGPKIRREVLLGFSETTADGYDYGYDAECDEGSNNDFNLNLDGKNMNIQAYGPITADKVVSLNFKSSGNNTFEIKATEFENIDKKQDVYLRDNETGEYFDLTQNTAYRFTSTQGKFNKRFEIVFQSEQKSLSTEEATVSENFIFYQNATNTIYGKKLNTSIDKLSIVNMRGQTVLEFKNVSQETLNNGLKISNVATGAYLAWFKTKTGQVITKKIIVN
;
A
#
# COMPACT_ATOMS: atom_id res chain seq x y z
N MET A 1 -8.07 -17.34 21.36
CA MET A 1 -8.76 -16.08 21.75
C MET A 1 -10.09 -15.97 21.00
N LYS A 2 -11.02 -16.92 21.19
CA LYS A 2 -12.34 -16.92 20.54
C LYS A 2 -13.47 -16.15 21.27
N PRO A 3 -13.38 -15.71 22.54
CA PRO A 3 -14.53 -15.04 23.19
C PRO A 3 -14.53 -13.51 23.03
N THR A 4 -13.49 -12.90 22.46
CA THR A 4 -13.43 -11.43 22.24
C THR A 4 -13.93 -11.00 20.87
N LEU A 5 -14.05 -11.91 19.89
CA LEU A 5 -14.55 -11.59 18.55
C LEU A 5 -16.08 -11.41 18.54
N ASN A 6 -16.82 -12.23 19.31
CA ASN A 6 -18.25 -12.01 19.52
C ASN A 6 -18.55 -10.67 20.20
N LEU A 7 -17.66 -10.18 21.07
CA LEU A 7 -17.88 -8.89 21.74
C LEU A 7 -17.67 -7.70 20.79
N VAL A 8 -16.86 -7.85 19.73
CA VAL A 8 -16.60 -6.82 18.73
C VAL A 8 -17.62 -6.90 17.58
N LEU A 9 -18.05 -8.11 17.17
CA LEU A 9 -19.21 -8.25 16.26
C LEU A 9 -20.50 -7.72 16.90
N ASN A 10 -20.72 -7.97 18.20
CA ASN A 10 -21.84 -7.35 18.92
C ASN A 10 -21.68 -5.83 19.09
N LEU A 11 -20.47 -5.27 18.97
CA LEU A 11 -20.26 -3.81 19.01
C LEU A 11 -20.42 -3.15 17.64
N ILE A 12 -20.17 -3.87 16.54
CA ILE A 12 -20.27 -3.37 15.16
C ILE A 12 -21.68 -3.63 14.58
N GLY A 13 -22.32 -4.75 14.96
CA GLY A 13 -23.74 -4.99 14.72
C GLY A 13 -24.67 -4.06 15.51
N LEU A 14 -24.12 -3.26 16.44
CA LEU A 14 -24.88 -2.36 17.31
C LEU A 14 -25.26 -1.02 16.69
N LEU A 15 -24.90 -0.74 15.43
CA LEU A 15 -25.08 0.59 14.82
C LEU A 15 -25.59 0.53 13.37
N LEU A 16 -26.62 -0.27 13.11
CA LEU A 16 -27.70 0.17 12.22
C LEU A 16 -28.73 0.95 13.05
N VAL A 17 -28.26 1.93 13.83
CA VAL A 17 -29.14 2.93 14.41
C VAL A 17 -29.58 3.76 13.21
N PHE A 18 -30.86 3.67 12.85
CA PHE A 18 -31.45 4.58 11.88
C PHE A 18 -30.95 6.00 12.13
N ASP A 19 -30.60 6.74 11.08
CA ASP A 19 -30.54 8.19 11.14
C ASP A 19 -31.98 8.68 11.44
N LEU A 20 -32.40 8.61 12.70
CA LEU A 20 -33.68 9.08 13.19
C LEU A 20 -33.66 10.60 13.02
N GLU A 21 -34.29 11.09 11.95
CA GLU A 21 -34.37 12.51 11.63
C GLU A 21 -35.09 13.32 12.74
N ALA A 22 -35.76 12.62 13.67
CA ALA A 22 -36.62 13.14 14.71
C ALA A 22 -36.03 13.10 16.12
N GLN A 23 -34.96 13.87 16.36
CA GLN A 23 -34.54 14.19 17.74
C GLN A 23 -34.32 15.68 18.00
N ASN A 24 -34.32 16.49 16.94
CA ASN A 24 -34.09 17.92 17.05
C ASN A 24 -35.36 18.63 16.59
N CYS A 25 -35.93 19.55 17.38
CA CYS A 25 -37.10 20.38 17.03
C CYS A 25 -36.89 21.29 15.79
N SER A 26 -36.30 20.81 14.70
CA SER A 26 -35.79 21.60 13.58
C SER A 26 -34.88 22.76 14.03
N GLY A 27 -34.13 22.58 15.12
CA GLY A 27 -33.27 23.60 15.73
C GLY A 27 -34.00 24.65 16.60
N ASN A 28 -35.31 24.50 16.84
CA ASN A 28 -36.06 25.41 17.71
C ASN A 28 -35.67 25.20 19.18
N THR A 29 -34.93 26.14 19.74
CA THR A 29 -34.68 26.23 21.19
C THR A 29 -35.70 27.18 21.82
N PHE A 30 -36.29 26.79 22.94
CA PHE A 30 -37.16 27.67 23.71
C PHE A 30 -36.46 28.12 24.97
N VAL A 31 -36.26 29.44 25.06
CA VAL A 31 -35.85 30.08 26.30
C VAL A 31 -37.12 30.52 27.01
N PRO A 32 -37.51 29.90 28.15
CA PRO A 32 -38.69 30.33 28.88
C PRO A 32 -38.56 31.80 29.28
N PRO A 33 -39.66 32.58 29.29
CA PRO A 33 -39.65 33.91 29.86
C PRO A 33 -39.08 33.88 31.27
N THR A 34 -38.17 34.81 31.58
CA THR A 34 -37.64 34.95 32.94
C THR A 34 -38.73 35.39 33.90
N ALA A 35 -38.52 35.17 35.20
CA ALA A 35 -39.41 35.68 36.25
C ALA A 35 -39.84 37.15 35.98
N PRO A 36 -41.08 37.54 36.33
CA PRO A 36 -41.53 38.92 36.17
C PRO A 36 -40.53 39.90 36.80
N ALA A 37 -40.17 40.98 36.09
CA ALA A 37 -39.16 41.94 36.55
C ALA A 37 -39.50 42.57 37.92
N THR A 38 -40.79 42.69 38.23
CA THR A 38 -41.32 43.05 39.54
C THR A 38 -42.58 42.27 39.84
N CYS A 39 -42.69 41.71 41.04
CA CYS A 39 -43.89 41.02 41.52
C CYS A 39 -44.74 41.99 42.34
N THR A 40 -46.01 42.19 41.98
CA THR A 40 -46.96 43.04 42.74
C THR A 40 -47.23 42.43 44.11
N TYR A 41 -47.41 41.12 44.14
CA TYR A 41 -47.57 40.31 45.34
C TYR A 41 -46.61 39.13 45.29
N SER A 42 -45.82 38.93 46.34
CA SER A 42 -44.91 37.79 46.46
C SER A 42 -45.22 37.00 47.72
N TYR A 43 -45.30 35.68 47.61
CA TYR A 43 -45.30 34.80 48.79
C TYR A 43 -43.88 34.27 49.03
N THR A 44 -43.32 34.56 50.20
CA THR A 44 -41.96 34.14 50.61
C THR A 44 -42.03 33.26 51.86
N THR A 45 -40.88 32.78 52.36
CA THR A 45 -40.80 31.99 53.60
C THR A 45 -41.31 32.72 54.85
N THR A 46 -41.43 34.06 54.79
CA THR A 46 -41.94 34.90 55.88
C THR A 46 -43.40 35.30 55.69
N GLY A 47 -44.06 34.86 54.62
CA GLY A 47 -45.46 35.16 54.30
C GLY A 47 -45.63 36.04 53.06
N TRP A 48 -46.79 36.67 52.92
CA TRP A 48 -47.11 37.56 51.79
C TRP A 48 -46.41 38.92 51.94
N VAL A 49 -45.78 39.40 50.87
CA VAL A 49 -45.17 40.74 50.78
C VAL A 49 -45.62 41.45 49.50
N ASN A 50 -45.64 42.78 49.51
CA ASN A 50 -45.91 43.61 48.33
C ASN A 50 -44.63 43.85 47.49
N ALA A 51 -44.75 44.62 46.40
CA ALA A 51 -43.63 44.97 45.51
C ALA A 51 -42.42 45.66 46.19
N LEU A 52 -42.59 46.21 47.40
CA LEU A 52 -41.52 46.84 48.19
C LEU A 52 -40.91 45.87 49.25
N GLY A 53 -41.36 44.62 49.29
CA GLY A 53 -40.92 43.62 50.27
C GLY A 53 -41.57 43.75 51.65
N LEU A 54 -42.61 44.58 51.80
CA LEU A 54 -43.30 44.78 53.07
C LEU A 54 -44.42 43.73 53.28
N PRO A 55 -44.60 43.20 54.51
CA PRO A 55 -45.67 42.24 54.80
C PRO A 55 -47.06 42.76 54.40
N THR A 56 -47.85 41.89 53.78
CA THR A 56 -49.24 42.15 53.36
C THR A 56 -50.10 40.91 53.62
N LEU A 57 -51.42 41.04 53.53
CA LEU A 57 -52.32 39.89 53.43
C LEU A 57 -52.24 39.28 52.03
N ALA A 58 -52.71 38.03 51.90
CA ALA A 58 -52.89 37.40 50.60
C ALA A 58 -53.74 38.29 49.69
N PRO A 59 -53.40 38.42 48.39
CA PRO A 59 -54.16 39.24 47.47
C PRO A 59 -55.60 38.70 47.36
N THR A 60 -56.57 39.61 47.33
CA THR A 60 -58.01 39.28 47.14
C THR A 60 -58.56 39.75 45.80
N SER A 61 -57.73 40.41 44.97
CA SER A 61 -58.03 40.84 43.60
C SER A 61 -56.73 41.01 42.79
N SER A 62 -56.83 41.11 41.45
CA SER A 62 -55.69 41.50 40.60
C SER A 62 -56.14 42.27 39.34
N SER A 63 -55.27 43.13 38.81
CA SER A 63 -55.43 43.83 37.51
C SER A 63 -54.49 43.27 36.42
N SER A 64 -54.68 43.68 35.17
CA SER A 64 -53.94 43.14 34.02
C SER A 64 -52.44 43.43 34.02
N GLY A 65 -51.98 44.44 34.78
CA GLY A 65 -50.57 44.77 34.94
C GLY A 65 -49.90 44.13 36.17
N GLU A 66 -50.64 43.40 37.00
CA GLU A 66 -50.13 42.89 38.27
C GLU A 66 -49.57 41.46 38.15
N SER A 67 -48.47 41.19 38.86
CA SER A 67 -47.87 39.85 38.92
C SER A 67 -47.99 39.27 40.32
N ILE A 68 -48.50 38.04 40.43
CA ILE A 68 -48.53 37.25 41.66
C ILE A 68 -47.42 36.20 41.54
N CYS A 69 -46.44 36.26 42.44
CA CYS A 69 -45.26 35.41 42.43
C CYS A 69 -45.20 34.53 43.68
N ILE A 70 -45.16 33.21 43.49
CA ILE A 70 -44.97 32.25 44.58
C ILE A 70 -43.48 31.89 44.62
N LEU A 71 -42.78 32.37 45.66
CA LEU A 71 -41.33 32.24 45.85
C LEU A 71 -40.96 31.31 47.02
N ALA A 72 -41.96 30.75 47.72
CA ALA A 72 -41.86 29.70 48.73
C ALA A 72 -43.10 28.80 48.65
N ASN A 73 -43.02 27.56 49.13
CA ASN A 73 -44.13 26.60 49.03
C ASN A 73 -45.41 27.17 49.63
N TYR A 74 -46.47 27.23 48.82
CA TYR A 74 -47.73 27.87 49.18
C TYR A 74 -48.92 26.95 48.93
N THR A 75 -49.66 26.66 50.00
CA THR A 75 -50.96 26.01 49.92
C THR A 75 -52.04 27.05 50.21
N GLY A 76 -52.86 27.40 49.22
CA GLY A 76 -53.90 28.42 49.40
C GLY A 76 -54.73 28.72 48.16
N ASN A 77 -55.93 29.24 48.40
CA ASN A 77 -56.94 29.47 47.36
C ASN A 77 -57.04 30.95 46.99
N PHE A 78 -57.05 31.26 45.69
CA PHE A 78 -57.35 32.56 45.13
C PHE A 78 -58.80 32.57 44.62
N LEU A 79 -59.72 33.07 45.45
CA LEU A 79 -61.16 33.12 45.15
C LEU A 79 -61.56 34.30 44.24
N PHE A 80 -60.72 34.66 43.27
CA PHE A 80 -60.97 35.71 42.28
C PHE A 80 -60.28 35.38 40.95
N ASN A 81 -60.71 36.03 39.87
CA ASN A 81 -60.07 35.86 38.56
C ASN A 81 -58.72 36.60 38.52
N ILE A 82 -57.63 35.88 38.24
CA ILE A 82 -56.30 36.48 38.06
C ILE A 82 -56.25 37.13 36.67
N ARG A 83 -55.92 38.43 36.60
CA ARG A 83 -55.92 39.22 35.34
C ARG A 83 -54.54 39.47 34.73
N GLY A 84 -53.48 39.33 35.52
CA GLY A 84 -52.08 39.56 35.10
C GLY A 84 -51.24 38.28 35.09
N THR A 85 -50.00 38.32 35.58
CA THR A 85 -49.08 37.15 35.54
C THR A 85 -49.13 36.34 36.82
N PHE A 86 -49.38 35.04 36.71
CA PHE A 86 -49.23 34.08 37.81
C PHE A 86 -47.93 33.30 37.62
N TYR A 87 -46.97 33.52 38.51
CA TYR A 87 -45.62 32.95 38.44
C TYR A 87 -45.34 32.07 39.66
N VAL A 88 -44.82 30.88 39.44
CA VAL A 88 -44.27 30.02 40.50
C VAL A 88 -42.80 29.75 40.19
N ALA A 89 -41.93 30.09 41.15
CA ALA A 89 -40.49 30.02 40.97
C ALA A 89 -39.97 28.57 40.93
N SER A 90 -38.81 28.37 40.29
CA SER A 90 -38.15 27.06 40.23
C SER A 90 -37.92 26.46 41.62
N GLY A 91 -38.25 25.18 41.79
CA GLY A 91 -38.15 24.46 43.06
C GLY A 91 -39.23 24.78 44.09
N ILE A 92 -40.22 25.61 43.72
CA ILE A 92 -41.34 26.00 44.59
C ILE A 92 -42.64 25.33 44.13
N GLN A 93 -43.47 24.93 45.10
CA GLN A 93 -44.77 24.32 44.86
C GLN A 93 -45.92 25.27 45.27
N TYR A 94 -46.85 25.48 44.35
CA TYR A 94 -48.17 26.04 44.62
C TYR A 94 -49.22 24.92 44.58
N THR A 95 -50.05 24.82 45.63
CA THR A 95 -51.17 23.89 45.69
C THR A 95 -52.43 24.62 46.12
N GLY A 96 -53.47 24.65 45.28
CA GLY A 96 -54.71 25.32 45.65
C GLY A 96 -55.68 25.54 44.49
N THR A 97 -56.65 26.43 44.70
CA THR A 97 -57.67 26.75 43.69
C THR A 97 -57.54 28.19 43.21
N VAL A 98 -57.81 28.43 41.94
CA VAL A 98 -57.95 29.77 41.34
C VAL A 98 -59.34 29.82 40.70
N THR A 99 -60.14 30.85 41.00
CA THR A 99 -61.49 30.97 40.43
C THR A 99 -61.49 30.99 38.90
N GLY A 100 -60.46 31.60 38.30
CA GLY A 100 -60.27 31.61 36.86
C GLY A 100 -59.19 32.58 36.42
N PHE A 101 -58.93 32.61 35.12
CA PHE A 101 -58.06 33.60 34.49
C PHE A 101 -58.85 34.36 33.42
N THR A 102 -58.40 35.56 33.06
CA THR A 102 -58.97 36.32 31.94
C THR A 102 -58.12 36.12 30.69
N SER A 103 -58.65 36.35 29.49
CA SER A 103 -57.94 36.17 28.21
C SER A 103 -56.64 37.00 28.03
N THR A 104 -56.29 37.88 28.97
CA THR A 104 -55.02 38.63 28.98
C THR A 104 -54.00 38.09 29.99
N SER A 105 -54.37 37.07 30.79
CA SER A 105 -53.53 36.56 31.87
C SER A 105 -52.41 35.65 31.35
N LYS A 106 -51.33 35.56 32.12
CA LYS A 106 -50.18 34.70 31.82
C LYS A 106 -49.92 33.72 32.96
N ILE A 107 -49.69 32.46 32.65
CA ILE A 107 -49.23 31.46 33.62
C ILE A 107 -47.77 31.14 33.28
N LEU A 108 -46.87 31.30 34.25
CA LEU A 108 -45.46 30.96 34.14
C LEU A 108 -45.09 29.98 35.26
N ALA A 109 -45.06 28.70 34.94
CA ALA A 109 -44.68 27.61 35.84
C ALA A 109 -43.18 27.31 35.69
N ALA A 110 -42.32 27.97 36.48
CA ALA A 110 -40.92 27.55 36.60
C ALA A 110 -40.74 26.48 37.69
N GLY A 111 -41.63 26.47 38.69
CA GLY A 111 -41.83 25.37 39.65
C GLY A 111 -43.15 24.63 39.41
N GLU A 112 -43.71 24.06 40.47
CA GLU A 112 -44.88 23.18 40.41
C GLU A 112 -46.19 23.92 40.74
N ILE A 113 -47.20 23.81 39.87
CA ILE A 113 -48.54 24.37 40.03
C ILE A 113 -49.54 23.21 40.05
N ASN A 114 -50.18 22.97 41.19
CA ASN A 114 -51.21 21.95 41.36
C ASN A 114 -52.57 22.57 41.67
N PHE A 115 -53.49 22.51 40.71
CA PHE A 115 -54.88 22.89 40.96
C PHE A 115 -55.66 21.74 41.61
N THR A 116 -56.43 21.99 42.68
CA THR A 116 -56.94 20.88 43.55
C THR A 116 -58.42 20.54 43.44
N THR A 117 -59.33 21.45 43.06
CA THR A 117 -60.79 21.17 43.12
C THR A 117 -61.55 21.39 41.80
N THR A 118 -61.11 22.32 40.96
CA THR A 118 -61.76 22.69 39.70
C THR A 118 -60.70 23.24 38.75
N THR A 119 -60.67 22.79 37.50
CA THR A 119 -59.80 23.41 36.49
C THR A 119 -60.27 24.85 36.24
N PRO A 120 -59.41 25.87 36.43
CA PRO A 120 -59.77 27.23 36.10
C PRO A 120 -60.02 27.37 34.59
N SER A 121 -60.80 28.36 34.16
CA SER A 121 -60.90 28.66 32.74
C SER A 121 -59.52 29.08 32.20
N LEU A 122 -59.04 28.35 31.19
CA LEU A 122 -57.76 28.59 30.51
C LEU A 122 -57.94 29.23 29.12
N ALA A 123 -59.16 29.69 28.82
CA ALA A 123 -59.58 30.26 27.55
C ALA A 123 -58.73 31.49 27.13
N GLY A 124 -57.98 31.39 26.02
CA GLY A 124 -57.24 32.51 25.42
C GLY A 124 -55.98 32.96 26.18
N LEU A 125 -55.43 32.13 27.07
CA LEU A 125 -54.25 32.46 27.88
C LEU A 125 -52.90 32.21 27.18
N SER A 126 -51.85 32.86 27.69
CA SER A 126 -50.46 32.45 27.44
C SER A 126 -49.97 31.59 28.60
N ILE A 127 -49.68 30.32 28.36
CA ILE A 127 -49.20 29.35 29.35
C ILE A 127 -47.76 28.98 29.00
N THR A 128 -46.87 29.07 29.98
CA THR A 128 -45.48 28.65 29.82
C THR A 128 -45.04 27.79 30.99
N ILE A 129 -44.55 26.59 30.68
CA ILE A 129 -43.97 25.64 31.63
C ILE A 129 -42.47 25.60 31.34
N GLY A 130 -41.65 25.98 32.31
CA GLY A 130 -40.19 25.95 32.20
C GLY A 130 -39.63 24.53 32.32
N THR A 131 -38.33 24.35 32.08
CA THR A 131 -37.66 23.03 32.04
C THR A 131 -37.88 22.16 33.28
N ASN A 132 -37.97 22.78 34.46
CA ASN A 132 -38.24 22.09 35.74
C ASN A 132 -39.67 22.34 36.25
N GLY A 133 -40.51 22.97 35.42
CA GLY A 133 -41.86 23.36 35.78
C GLY A 133 -42.83 22.20 35.62
N ILE A 134 -43.84 22.14 36.49
CA ILE A 134 -44.94 21.18 36.40
C ILE A 134 -46.25 21.95 36.50
N LEU A 135 -47.17 21.74 35.57
CA LEU A 135 -48.53 22.26 35.63
C LEU A 135 -49.52 21.09 35.68
N SER A 136 -50.21 20.93 36.81
CA SER A 136 -51.23 19.89 36.99
C SER A 136 -52.62 20.50 37.06
N VAL A 137 -53.49 20.11 36.12
CA VAL A 137 -54.92 20.44 36.13
C VAL A 137 -55.75 19.21 36.52
N PRO A 138 -56.71 19.32 37.46
CA PRO A 138 -57.42 18.16 38.03
C PRO A 138 -58.55 17.63 37.14
N GLY A 139 -58.99 18.39 36.13
CA GLY A 139 -60.00 17.99 35.15
C GLY A 139 -59.57 18.34 33.73
N ASP A 140 -60.51 18.71 32.86
CA ASP A 140 -60.23 18.93 31.44
C ASP A 140 -59.29 20.13 31.17
N PHE A 141 -58.35 19.96 30.26
CA PHE A 141 -57.51 21.02 29.73
C PHE A 141 -58.02 21.47 28.35
N ALA A 142 -58.79 22.56 28.33
CA ALA A 142 -59.33 23.15 27.11
C ALA A 142 -58.96 24.64 27.01
N PRO A 143 -57.73 24.95 26.53
CA PRO A 143 -57.22 26.33 26.54
C PRO A 143 -57.94 27.24 25.53
N GLY A 144 -58.58 26.72 24.47
CA GLY A 144 -59.48 27.44 23.55
C GLY A 144 -59.03 28.83 23.05
N GLY A 145 -59.92 29.57 22.36
CA GLY A 145 -59.65 30.95 21.92
C GLY A 145 -58.33 31.09 21.14
N ALA A 146 -57.58 32.18 21.36
CA ALA A 146 -56.24 32.40 20.81
C ALA A 146 -55.12 32.06 21.83
N ALA A 147 -55.31 31.00 22.62
CA ALA A 147 -54.35 30.60 23.65
C ALA A 147 -53.04 30.03 23.08
N THR A 148 -51.93 30.28 23.75
CA THR A 148 -50.60 29.73 23.38
C THR A 148 -49.98 28.99 24.55
N VAL A 149 -49.66 27.71 24.36
CA VAL A 149 -49.02 26.85 25.38
C VAL A 149 -47.60 26.49 24.94
N HIS A 150 -46.62 26.85 25.76
CA HIS A 150 -45.23 26.49 25.59
C HIS A 150 -44.79 25.58 26.75
N ASN A 151 -44.47 24.32 26.45
CA ASN A 151 -44.14 23.32 27.46
C ASN A 151 -42.69 22.84 27.31
N ALA A 152 -41.81 23.25 28.22
CA ALA A 152 -40.46 22.71 28.33
C ALA A 152 -40.30 21.76 29.54
N GLY A 153 -41.34 21.60 30.36
CA GLY A 153 -41.36 20.77 31.57
C GLY A 153 -42.46 19.72 31.48
N GLN A 154 -43.36 19.66 32.45
CA GLN A 154 -44.43 18.67 32.48
C GLN A 154 -45.83 19.30 32.61
N LEU A 155 -46.76 18.88 31.76
CA LEU A 155 -48.19 19.19 31.83
C LEU A 155 -48.97 17.92 32.19
N ASN A 156 -49.65 17.91 33.34
CA ASN A 156 -50.52 16.82 33.76
C ASN A 156 -51.99 17.24 33.64
N VAL A 157 -52.78 16.47 32.89
CA VAL A 157 -54.21 16.69 32.68
C VAL A 157 -55.00 15.54 33.29
N GLY A 158 -55.75 15.81 34.37
CA GLY A 158 -56.54 14.82 35.08
C GLY A 158 -57.83 14.40 34.36
N GLY A 159 -58.32 15.19 33.40
CA GLY A 159 -59.47 14.90 32.54
C GLY A 159 -59.09 14.80 31.06
N HIS A 160 -59.92 15.36 30.18
CA HIS A 160 -59.71 15.36 28.73
C HIS A 160 -58.83 16.52 28.25
N LEU A 161 -58.02 16.30 27.22
CA LEU A 161 -57.32 17.36 26.49
C LEU A 161 -58.12 17.74 25.24
N SER A 162 -58.53 19.00 25.12
CA SER A 162 -59.24 19.50 23.92
C SER A 162 -58.54 20.73 23.36
N LEU A 163 -57.80 20.55 22.27
CA LEU A 163 -57.09 21.62 21.57
C LEU A 163 -57.83 21.95 20.27
N GLY A 164 -58.49 23.11 20.21
CA GLY A 164 -59.26 23.56 19.04
C GLY A 164 -59.40 25.08 18.98
N GLY A 165 -59.97 25.60 17.89
CA GLY A 165 -60.09 27.04 17.67
C GLY A 165 -58.79 27.67 17.14
N GLN A 166 -58.37 28.81 17.70
CA GLN A 166 -57.10 29.49 17.37
C GLN A 166 -55.97 29.16 18.38
N ALA A 167 -56.15 28.13 19.22
CA ALA A 167 -55.17 27.77 20.22
C ALA A 167 -53.97 27.05 19.58
N SER A 168 -52.79 27.18 20.18
CA SER A 168 -51.59 26.44 19.76
C SER A 168 -50.79 25.92 20.95
N MET A 169 -50.18 24.76 20.79
CA MET A 169 -49.29 24.13 21.76
C MET A 169 -47.94 23.78 21.11
N THR A 170 -46.85 23.97 21.85
CA THR A 170 -45.53 23.46 21.49
C THR A 170 -44.89 22.84 22.72
N SER A 171 -44.59 21.55 22.63
CA SER A 171 -43.80 20.79 23.60
C SER A 171 -42.37 20.68 23.09
N TYR A 172 -41.39 21.03 23.91
CA TYR A 172 -39.97 21.02 23.56
C TYR A 172 -39.28 19.73 24.00
N GLU A 173 -38.01 19.58 23.63
CA GLU A 173 -37.17 18.43 23.99
C GLU A 173 -37.25 18.13 25.50
N ASN A 174 -37.34 16.84 25.86
CA ASN A 174 -37.46 16.33 27.23
C ASN A 174 -38.74 16.73 28.00
N SER A 175 -39.66 17.47 27.38
CA SER A 175 -40.95 17.81 28.02
C SER A 175 -41.93 16.64 28.01
N LYS A 176 -42.93 16.69 28.89
CA LYS A 176 -43.99 15.68 29.01
C LYS A 176 -45.37 16.33 28.99
N VAL A 177 -46.32 15.73 28.27
CA VAL A 177 -47.75 16.02 28.35
C VAL A 177 -48.45 14.70 28.65
N ILE A 178 -49.06 14.59 29.83
CA ILE A 178 -49.71 13.37 30.30
C ILE A 178 -51.20 13.65 30.48
N VAL A 179 -52.05 12.94 29.73
CA VAL A 179 -53.50 13.10 29.73
C VAL A 179 -54.16 11.82 30.25
N GLN A 180 -54.94 11.94 31.33
CA GLN A 180 -55.62 10.79 31.95
C GLN A 180 -56.92 10.39 31.24
N GLY A 181 -57.57 11.31 30.52
CA GLY A 181 -58.72 11.04 29.67
C GLY A 181 -58.38 11.07 28.17
N ASP A 182 -59.40 11.27 27.33
CA ASP A 182 -59.23 11.39 25.87
C ASP A 182 -58.55 12.71 25.45
N ALA A 183 -57.85 12.67 24.31
CA ALA A 183 -57.27 13.84 23.67
C ALA A 183 -57.89 14.09 22.29
N THR A 184 -58.34 15.32 22.05
CA THR A 184 -58.85 15.77 20.74
C THR A 184 -58.00 16.94 20.24
N ILE A 185 -57.24 16.74 19.17
CA ILE A 185 -56.28 17.71 18.63
C ILE A 185 -56.73 18.22 17.24
N ASN A 186 -57.36 19.39 17.24
CA ASN A 186 -57.89 20.10 16.07
C ASN A 186 -57.23 21.48 15.84
N ALA A 187 -56.12 21.79 16.52
CA ALA A 187 -55.34 23.02 16.33
C ALA A 187 -53.84 22.77 16.58
N PRO A 188 -52.91 23.62 16.07
CA PRO A 188 -51.47 23.33 16.02
C PRO A 188 -50.87 22.88 17.35
N PHE A 189 -50.24 21.70 17.36
CA PHE A 189 -49.53 21.08 18.45
C PHE A 189 -48.22 20.47 17.94
N ASN A 190 -47.09 21.14 18.12
CA ASN A 190 -45.79 20.55 17.83
C ASN A 190 -45.29 19.77 19.06
N ASN A 191 -45.12 18.46 18.94
CA ASN A 191 -44.64 17.60 20.03
C ASN A 191 -43.20 17.16 19.79
N CYS A 192 -42.22 17.77 20.47
CA CYS A 192 -40.84 17.28 20.53
C CYS A 192 -40.48 16.55 21.83
N GLY A 193 -41.46 16.24 22.67
CA GLY A 193 -41.26 15.54 23.94
C GLY A 193 -42.06 14.25 23.96
N LEU A 194 -42.45 13.82 25.16
CA LEU A 194 -43.41 12.75 25.35
C LEU A 194 -44.84 13.30 25.41
N PHE A 195 -45.71 12.85 24.52
CA PHE A 195 -47.15 13.05 24.61
C PHE A 195 -47.84 11.73 24.94
N GLU A 196 -48.29 11.57 26.18
CA GLU A 196 -48.92 10.35 26.68
C GLU A 196 -50.43 10.58 26.90
N VAL A 197 -51.25 9.69 26.35
CA VAL A 197 -52.71 9.70 26.45
C VAL A 197 -53.18 8.35 26.95
N VAL A 198 -53.74 8.33 28.17
CA VAL A 198 -54.32 7.14 28.79
C VAL A 198 -55.68 6.78 28.13
N GLY A 199 -56.43 7.78 27.67
CA GLY A 199 -57.65 7.60 26.87
C GLY A 199 -57.37 7.44 25.36
N SER A 200 -58.35 7.77 24.52
CA SER A 200 -58.21 7.73 23.06
C SER A 200 -57.71 9.06 22.48
N LEU A 201 -56.97 8.99 21.37
CA LEU A 201 -56.52 10.18 20.63
C LEU A 201 -57.33 10.34 19.33
N SER A 202 -57.94 11.49 19.13
CA SER A 202 -58.53 11.88 17.85
C SER A 202 -57.83 13.10 17.26
N SER A 203 -57.43 13.02 15.99
CA SER A 203 -56.85 14.13 15.24
C SER A 203 -57.16 14.02 13.74
N GLY A 204 -57.28 15.15 13.02
CA GLY A 204 -57.39 15.09 11.55
C GLY A 204 -57.36 16.43 10.84
N GLY A 205 -57.51 16.36 9.52
CA GLY A 205 -57.21 17.46 8.58
C GLY A 205 -55.70 17.58 8.32
N SER A 206 -55.26 18.73 7.80
CA SER A 206 -53.92 19.28 8.08
C SER A 206 -53.78 19.46 9.60
N SER A 207 -53.64 18.33 10.29
CA SER A 207 -53.91 18.18 11.71
C SER A 207 -52.92 19.00 12.51
N GLY A 208 -53.40 19.44 13.67
CA GLY A 208 -52.60 20.25 14.55
C GLY A 208 -51.39 19.50 15.09
N LEU A 209 -51.54 18.20 15.37
CA LEU A 209 -50.46 17.40 15.93
C LEU A 209 -49.36 17.21 14.89
N LYS A 210 -48.17 17.69 15.21
CA LYS A 210 -46.92 17.37 14.52
C LYS A 210 -46.05 16.61 15.51
N ASN A 211 -46.07 15.29 15.43
CA ASN A 211 -45.22 14.45 16.25
C ASN A 211 -43.78 14.47 15.70
N LEU A 212 -42.83 14.87 16.54
CA LEU A 212 -41.40 15.00 16.24
C LEU A 212 -40.51 14.19 17.22
N CYS A 213 -41.12 13.49 18.18
CA CYS A 213 -40.47 12.57 19.11
C CYS A 213 -41.52 11.51 19.50
N SER A 214 -41.92 11.38 20.78
CA SER A 214 -42.71 10.25 21.26
C SER A 214 -44.17 10.63 21.53
N THR A 215 -45.11 9.87 20.93
CA THR A 215 -46.52 9.86 21.31
C THR A 215 -46.94 8.46 21.75
N TYR A 216 -47.53 8.32 22.93
CA TYR A 216 -47.97 7.05 23.49
C TYR A 216 -49.46 7.08 23.81
N ILE A 217 -50.21 6.14 23.26
CA ILE A 217 -51.68 6.06 23.35
C ILE A 217 -52.04 4.68 23.90
N HIS A 218 -52.68 4.64 25.07
CA HIS A 218 -53.02 3.39 25.75
C HIS A 218 -54.29 2.72 25.18
N THR A 219 -55.07 3.43 24.38
CA THR A 219 -56.28 2.92 23.71
C THR A 219 -56.22 3.17 22.20
N ASP A 220 -57.30 3.64 21.57
CA ASP A 220 -57.40 3.81 20.13
C ASP A 220 -56.94 5.19 19.65
N MET A 221 -56.37 5.22 18.44
CA MET A 221 -56.12 6.46 17.69
C MET A 221 -57.09 6.55 16.52
N THR A 222 -57.80 7.67 16.36
CA THR A 222 -58.71 7.91 15.23
C THR A 222 -58.23 9.09 14.39
N LEU A 223 -57.93 8.83 13.12
CA LEU A 223 -57.53 9.83 12.13
C LEU A 223 -58.69 10.20 11.21
N ASN A 224 -59.09 11.47 11.18
CA ASN A 224 -60.19 11.97 10.33
C ASN A 224 -59.77 12.82 9.11
N ALA A 225 -58.47 12.94 8.81
CA ALA A 225 -57.94 13.23 7.47
C ALA A 225 -56.48 12.78 7.36
N ASP A 226 -55.78 13.18 6.29
CA ASP A 226 -54.38 12.83 6.05
C ASP A 226 -53.46 13.29 7.19
N TYR A 227 -52.56 12.41 7.63
CA TYR A 227 -51.64 12.66 8.74
C TYR A 227 -50.22 12.29 8.34
N THR A 228 -49.23 13.06 8.81
CA THR A 228 -47.81 12.72 8.67
C THR A 228 -47.15 12.66 10.03
N ASN A 229 -46.59 11.50 10.35
CA ASN A 229 -45.79 11.28 11.55
C ASN A 229 -44.30 11.42 11.23
N TYR A 230 -43.56 12.10 12.10
CA TYR A 230 -42.11 12.28 12.01
C TYR A 230 -41.44 11.91 13.35
N GLY A 231 -41.91 10.87 14.03
CA GLY A 231 -41.33 10.43 15.31
C GLY A 231 -41.93 9.10 15.77
N LEU A 232 -41.63 8.65 16.97
CA LEU A 232 -42.21 7.44 17.54
C LEU A 232 -43.69 7.62 17.91
N ILE A 233 -44.55 6.74 17.40
CA ILE A 233 -45.92 6.54 17.88
C ILE A 233 -46.07 5.12 18.43
N ILE A 234 -46.56 4.98 19.67
CA ILE A 234 -46.97 3.71 20.26
C ILE A 234 -48.48 3.73 20.52
N ILE A 235 -49.20 2.73 20.01
CA ILE A 235 -50.65 2.55 20.19
C ILE A 235 -50.92 1.14 20.74
N ASP A 236 -51.39 1.07 22.00
CA ASP A 236 -51.79 -0.22 22.60
C ASP A 236 -53.18 -0.69 22.14
N GLY A 237 -54.00 0.20 21.56
CA GLY A 237 -55.29 -0.15 20.95
C GLY A 237 -55.22 -0.32 19.43
N SER A 238 -56.24 0.17 18.74
CA SER A 238 -56.36 0.11 17.27
C SER A 238 -56.11 1.47 16.64
N LEU A 239 -55.46 1.47 15.48
CA LEU A 239 -55.39 2.65 14.61
C LEU A 239 -56.57 2.63 13.63
N ASN A 240 -57.51 3.56 13.83
CA ASN A 240 -58.72 3.69 13.03
C ASN A 240 -58.60 4.85 12.04
N PHE A 241 -58.79 4.54 10.76
CA PHE A 241 -58.74 5.52 9.68
C PHE A 241 -60.15 5.84 9.17
N GLY A 242 -60.42 7.13 8.89
CA GLY A 242 -61.45 7.52 7.92
C GLY A 242 -60.98 7.28 6.48
N SER A 243 -61.61 7.90 5.47
CA SER A 243 -61.22 7.74 4.04
C SER A 243 -59.94 8.50 3.64
N SER A 244 -58.81 8.31 4.34
CA SER A 244 -57.62 9.20 4.32
C SER A 244 -56.25 8.45 4.23
N VAL A 245 -55.15 9.20 4.05
CA VAL A 245 -53.76 8.71 3.92
C VAL A 245 -52.92 8.98 5.18
N PHE A 246 -52.24 7.98 5.73
CA PHE A 246 -51.27 8.15 6.81
C PHE A 246 -49.84 7.96 6.27
N ASN A 247 -49.06 9.03 6.29
CA ASN A 247 -47.63 8.97 6.02
C ASN A 247 -46.89 8.77 7.35
N ASN A 248 -46.19 7.66 7.50
CA ASN A 248 -45.39 7.38 8.68
C ASN A 248 -43.92 7.48 8.29
N ASP A 249 -43.29 8.65 8.46
CA ASP A 249 -41.90 8.90 8.08
C ASP A 249 -40.90 8.50 9.20
N ASP A 250 -41.33 7.65 10.15
CA ASP A 250 -40.54 7.20 11.31
C ASP A 250 -41.14 5.91 11.92
N ILE A 251 -41.00 5.67 13.23
CA ILE A 251 -41.43 4.46 13.91
C ILE A 251 -42.92 4.51 14.31
N LEU A 252 -43.67 3.47 13.91
CA LEU A 252 -45.02 3.19 14.36
C LEU A 252 -45.07 1.80 15.02
N VAL A 253 -45.41 1.76 16.30
CA VAL A 253 -45.65 0.54 17.07
C VAL A 253 -47.14 0.45 17.40
N VAL A 254 -47.80 -0.61 16.96
CA VAL A 254 -49.25 -0.75 17.13
C VAL A 254 -49.63 -2.18 17.50
N ASN A 255 -50.60 -2.35 18.41
CA ASN A 255 -51.13 -3.67 18.73
C ASN A 255 -51.98 -4.24 17.59
N ASN A 256 -52.94 -3.47 17.07
CA ASN A 256 -53.82 -3.92 15.98
C ASN A 256 -53.95 -2.87 14.87
N ILE A 257 -53.83 -3.30 13.61
CA ILE A 257 -54.01 -2.44 12.44
C ILE A 257 -54.88 -3.11 11.36
N ASP A 258 -55.90 -2.38 10.88
CA ASP A 258 -56.76 -2.78 9.75
C ASP A 258 -56.69 -1.71 8.65
N ILE A 259 -56.07 -2.08 7.53
CA ILE A 259 -55.89 -1.22 6.35
C ILE A 259 -57.00 -1.58 5.35
N ASN A 260 -58.11 -0.86 5.44
CA ASN A 260 -59.34 -1.09 4.68
C ASN A 260 -59.78 0.19 3.93
N ASN A 261 -59.66 0.21 2.60
CA ASN A 261 -59.89 1.41 1.74
C ASN A 261 -59.07 2.65 2.15
N VAL A 262 -57.89 2.45 2.74
CA VAL A 262 -56.99 3.52 3.24
C VAL A 262 -55.54 3.23 2.88
N SER A 263 -54.67 4.21 3.03
CA SER A 263 -53.24 4.10 2.66
C SER A 263 -52.32 4.42 3.84
N LEU A 264 -51.43 3.50 4.17
CA LEU A 264 -50.30 3.68 5.09
C LEU A 264 -49.00 3.72 4.28
N ILE A 265 -48.37 4.88 4.19
CA ILE A 265 -47.24 5.13 3.28
C ILE A 265 -46.01 5.49 4.12
N GLY A 266 -44.92 4.77 3.89
CA GLY A 266 -43.61 5.05 4.45
C GLY A 266 -42.70 5.67 3.39
N ASN A 267 -41.53 6.13 3.82
CA ASN A 267 -40.54 6.86 3.03
C ASN A 267 -39.39 5.98 2.51
N ASP A 268 -39.48 4.65 2.67
CA ASP A 268 -38.46 3.64 2.35
C ASP A 268 -37.12 3.80 3.12
N LYS A 269 -36.95 4.83 3.98
CA LYS A 269 -35.69 5.16 4.66
C LYS A 269 -35.75 4.92 6.18
N THR A 270 -36.63 5.63 6.87
CA THR A 270 -36.78 5.63 8.35
C THR A 270 -38.11 5.02 8.82
N SER A 271 -39.04 4.79 7.90
CA SER A 271 -40.35 4.23 8.21
C SER A 271 -40.25 2.79 8.71
N PHE A 272 -40.49 2.61 10.01
CA PHE A 272 -40.48 1.31 10.66
C PHE A 272 -41.85 1.01 11.27
N LEU A 273 -42.45 -0.11 10.90
CA LEU A 273 -43.75 -0.58 11.42
C LEU A 273 -43.55 -1.83 12.26
N VAL A 274 -43.94 -1.76 13.53
CA VAL A 274 -44.03 -2.90 14.45
C VAL A 274 -45.49 -3.19 14.73
N VAL A 275 -45.95 -4.39 14.38
CA VAL A 275 -47.27 -4.88 14.77
C VAL A 275 -47.12 -5.94 15.84
N ARG A 276 -47.84 -5.77 16.97
CA ARG A 276 -47.71 -6.65 18.13
C ARG A 276 -48.73 -7.78 18.22
N ASN A 277 -49.84 -7.74 17.47
CA ASN A 277 -50.90 -8.73 17.58
C ASN A 277 -51.63 -9.02 16.25
N ASN A 278 -52.31 -8.04 15.63
CA ASN A 278 -53.07 -8.30 14.39
C ASN A 278 -52.80 -7.26 13.29
N ALA A 279 -52.43 -7.72 12.08
CA ALA A 279 -52.35 -6.93 10.86
C ALA A 279 -53.35 -7.43 9.80
N ILE A 280 -54.19 -6.55 9.26
CA ILE A 280 -55.17 -6.89 8.21
C ILE A 280 -55.04 -5.92 7.04
N LEU A 281 -54.96 -6.45 5.81
CA LEU A 281 -55.01 -5.68 4.56
C LEU A 281 -56.25 -6.10 3.75
N SER A 282 -57.21 -5.19 3.58
CA SER A 282 -58.50 -5.49 2.95
C SER A 282 -59.02 -4.35 2.05
N ASN A 283 -59.96 -4.66 1.15
CA ASN A 283 -60.68 -3.73 0.26
C ASN A 283 -59.86 -2.52 -0.26
N ASN A 284 -59.04 -2.70 -1.30
CA ASN A 284 -58.20 -1.62 -1.89
C ASN A 284 -57.27 -0.90 -0.91
N GLY A 285 -56.96 -1.49 0.25
CA GLY A 285 -55.96 -0.97 1.18
C GLY A 285 -54.57 -0.93 0.54
N ILE A 286 -53.75 0.04 0.95
CA ILE A 286 -52.38 0.24 0.46
C ILE A 286 -51.44 0.35 1.66
N ILE A 287 -50.40 -0.48 1.69
CA ILE A 287 -49.27 -0.33 2.60
C ILE A 287 -47.96 -0.42 1.82
N THR A 288 -47.11 0.60 1.92
CA THR A 288 -45.84 0.66 1.17
C THR A 288 -44.72 1.37 1.93
N GLY A 289 -43.47 1.08 1.61
CA GLY A 289 -42.30 1.89 2.01
C GLY A 289 -41.90 1.77 3.47
N HIS A 290 -42.29 0.68 4.14
CA HIS A 290 -41.95 0.41 5.54
C HIS A 290 -41.03 -0.81 5.64
N LEU A 291 -40.07 -0.75 6.56
CA LEU A 291 -39.55 -1.95 7.19
C LEU A 291 -40.63 -2.47 8.16
N TYR A 292 -40.98 -3.75 8.10
CA TYR A 292 -42.09 -4.34 8.83
C TYR A 292 -41.61 -5.45 9.75
N TYR A 293 -41.94 -5.38 11.03
CA TYR A 293 -41.69 -6.44 12.00
C TYR A 293 -42.98 -6.86 12.69
N ASP A 294 -43.24 -8.16 12.65
CA ASP A 294 -44.37 -8.79 13.33
C ASP A 294 -43.88 -9.51 14.58
N VAL A 295 -44.46 -9.20 15.75
CA VAL A 295 -44.02 -9.75 17.04
C VAL A 295 -44.66 -11.11 17.32
N ASP A 296 -45.87 -11.35 16.83
CA ASP A 296 -46.63 -12.57 17.07
C ASP A 296 -46.57 -13.43 15.79
N ASP A 297 -45.78 -14.50 15.82
CA ASP A 297 -45.38 -15.39 14.71
C ASP A 297 -46.52 -16.19 14.00
N GLY A 298 -47.71 -15.61 13.83
CA GLY A 298 -48.90 -16.30 13.32
C GLY A 298 -49.96 -15.46 12.58
N GLY A 299 -49.66 -14.24 12.11
CA GLY A 299 -50.65 -13.46 11.35
C GLY A 299 -50.18 -12.07 10.90
N GLY A 300 -49.20 -12.03 10.00
CA GLY A 300 -48.79 -10.79 9.34
C GLY A 300 -49.80 -10.37 8.27
N PHE A 301 -49.42 -9.46 7.37
CA PHE A 301 -50.18 -9.16 6.14
C PHE A 301 -50.22 -10.36 5.16
N ASP A 302 -50.50 -11.57 5.67
CA ASP A 302 -50.26 -12.88 5.05
C ASP A 302 -51.15 -13.18 3.83
N SER A 303 -52.15 -12.33 3.57
CA SER A 303 -53.01 -12.45 2.39
C SER A 303 -53.40 -11.08 1.83
N VAL A 304 -52.81 -10.73 0.69
CA VAL A 304 -53.18 -9.52 -0.05
C VAL A 304 -54.52 -9.74 -0.76
N CYS A 305 -55.51 -8.90 -0.43
CA CYS A 305 -56.81 -8.94 -1.09
C CYS A 305 -56.71 -8.58 -2.58
N GLY A 306 -57.64 -9.05 -3.42
CA GLY A 306 -57.72 -8.62 -4.82
C GLY A 306 -57.96 -7.10 -4.92
N GLY A 307 -56.97 -6.34 -5.38
CA GLY A 307 -56.99 -4.87 -5.46
C GLY A 307 -56.24 -4.14 -4.35
N CYS A 308 -55.75 -4.85 -3.33
CA CYS A 308 -54.86 -4.30 -2.30
C CYS A 308 -53.41 -4.15 -2.84
N THR A 309 -52.63 -3.26 -2.24
CA THR A 309 -51.19 -3.09 -2.54
C THR A 309 -50.37 -3.27 -1.27
N GLU A 310 -49.46 -4.23 -1.27
CA GLU A 310 -48.47 -4.45 -0.21
C GLU A 310 -47.07 -4.27 -0.80
N GLY A 311 -46.27 -3.39 -0.21
CA GLY A 311 -44.93 -3.05 -0.64
C GLY A 311 -44.04 -2.72 0.56
N ILE A 312 -43.97 -3.63 1.50
CA ILE A 312 -43.17 -3.54 2.73
C ILE A 312 -42.00 -4.51 2.70
N ASP A 313 -40.97 -4.20 3.47
CA ASP A 313 -39.76 -5.00 3.61
C ASP A 313 -39.82 -5.73 4.95
N ILE A 314 -39.97 -7.06 4.92
CA ILE A 314 -40.16 -7.83 6.16
C ILE A 314 -38.80 -8.00 6.85
N LEU A 315 -38.72 -7.49 8.08
CA LEU A 315 -37.63 -7.71 9.01
C LEU A 315 -37.83 -9.04 9.72
N LEU A 316 -36.72 -9.70 9.98
CA LEU A 316 -36.71 -11.10 10.42
C LEU A 316 -36.23 -11.25 11.86
N ASP A 317 -35.45 -10.29 12.36
CA ASP A 317 -35.05 -10.21 13.77
C ASP A 317 -34.95 -8.75 14.21
N VAL A 318 -35.75 -8.39 15.20
CA VAL A 318 -35.74 -7.08 15.84
C VAL A 318 -35.78 -7.29 17.34
N THR A 319 -34.78 -6.73 18.04
CA THR A 319 -34.80 -6.65 19.50
C THR A 319 -35.57 -5.42 19.92
N LEU A 320 -36.78 -5.66 20.43
CA LEU A 320 -37.58 -4.64 21.10
C LEU A 320 -37.25 -4.60 22.60
N PRO A 321 -37.13 -3.41 23.20
CA PRO A 321 -37.06 -3.27 24.65
C PRO A 321 -38.26 -3.91 25.37
N SER A 322 -38.03 -4.28 26.64
CA SER A 322 -38.97 -5.12 27.40
C SER A 322 -40.20 -4.36 27.94
N SER A 323 -40.16 -3.03 27.89
CA SER A 323 -41.24 -2.15 28.36
C SER A 323 -41.46 -0.99 27.41
N ASN A 324 -42.69 -0.46 27.35
CA ASN A 324 -43.02 0.74 26.58
C ASN A 324 -42.19 1.95 27.05
N GLU A 325 -41.86 2.03 28.35
CA GLU A 325 -41.00 3.09 28.88
C GLU A 325 -39.59 3.09 28.28
N GLU A 326 -39.01 1.92 28.04
CA GLU A 326 -37.70 1.78 27.37
C GLU A 326 -37.81 2.11 25.88
N ILE A 327 -38.89 1.72 25.20
CA ILE A 327 -39.11 2.08 23.79
C ILE A 327 -39.27 3.60 23.63
N LEU A 328 -39.98 4.25 24.56
CA LEU A 328 -40.21 5.70 24.54
C LEU A 328 -38.95 6.51 24.84
N ALA A 329 -37.92 5.89 25.43
CA ALA A 329 -36.62 6.53 25.64
C ALA A 329 -35.98 6.86 24.28
N ASN A 330 -35.27 7.99 24.22
CA ASN A 330 -34.56 8.45 23.02
C ASN A 330 -35.44 8.47 21.74
N CYS A 331 -36.75 8.68 21.88
CA CYS A 331 -37.72 8.66 20.78
C CYS A 331 -37.68 7.36 19.92
N GLY A 332 -37.44 6.19 20.52
CA GLY A 332 -37.36 4.91 19.80
C GLY A 332 -35.94 4.46 19.44
N GLY A 333 -34.91 5.23 19.82
CA GLY A 333 -33.51 4.93 19.53
C GLY A 333 -32.96 3.64 20.15
N ASP A 334 -33.69 3.03 21.08
CA ASP A 334 -33.29 1.79 21.75
C ASP A 334 -33.82 0.52 21.04
N ILE A 335 -34.55 0.66 19.93
CA ILE A 335 -34.96 -0.45 19.05
C ILE A 335 -33.75 -0.88 18.20
N VAL A 336 -33.44 -2.18 18.20
CA VAL A 336 -32.31 -2.73 17.43
C VAL A 336 -32.83 -3.70 16.36
N ILE A 337 -32.51 -3.44 15.09
CA ILE A 337 -32.69 -4.42 14.02
C ILE A 337 -31.43 -5.27 13.95
N ASN A 338 -31.59 -6.58 14.16
CA ASN A 338 -30.47 -7.50 14.09
C ASN A 338 -30.28 -7.95 12.63
N PRO A 339 -29.03 -8.12 12.15
CA PRO A 339 -28.78 -8.66 10.83
C PRO A 339 -29.34 -10.08 10.73
N PHE A 340 -30.14 -10.32 9.68
CA PHE A 340 -30.88 -11.56 9.49
C PHE A 340 -29.98 -12.79 9.31
N ILE A 341 -28.76 -12.60 8.80
CA ILE A 341 -27.82 -13.70 8.54
C ILE A 341 -26.42 -13.20 8.86
N GLU A 342 -25.80 -13.75 9.91
CA GLU A 342 -24.47 -13.27 10.31
C GLU A 342 -23.39 -13.57 9.25
N GLU A 343 -23.58 -14.53 8.32
CA GLU A 343 -22.50 -14.98 7.41
C GLU A 343 -22.94 -15.54 6.03
N SER A 344 -24.15 -15.26 5.50
CA SER A 344 -24.56 -15.76 4.16
C SER A 344 -24.95 -14.66 3.16
N LYS A 345 -24.54 -14.88 1.91
CA LYS A 345 -24.55 -13.96 0.77
C LYS A 345 -25.62 -14.29 -0.26
N LEU A 346 -25.85 -13.37 -1.19
CA LEU A 346 -26.82 -13.50 -2.27
C LEU A 346 -26.38 -14.54 -3.30
N ASP A 347 -27.18 -15.58 -3.48
CA ASP A 347 -27.08 -16.54 -4.59
C ASP A 347 -27.88 -15.99 -5.79
N PHE A 348 -27.34 -16.11 -7.00
CA PHE A 348 -28.05 -15.71 -8.23
C PHE A 348 -28.32 -16.95 -9.09
N ASP A 349 -29.59 -17.27 -9.33
CA ASP A 349 -30.01 -18.51 -9.98
C ASP A 349 -29.93 -18.53 -11.52
N GLY A 350 -29.68 -17.38 -12.14
CA GLY A 350 -29.63 -17.20 -13.60
C GLY A 350 -30.99 -17.03 -14.29
N ILE A 351 -32.08 -16.94 -13.54
CA ILE A 351 -33.45 -16.85 -14.07
C ILE A 351 -33.97 -15.43 -13.91
N ASP A 352 -34.09 -14.94 -12.68
CA ASP A 352 -34.65 -13.60 -12.43
C ASP A 352 -34.06 -12.85 -11.21
N ASP A 353 -33.08 -13.43 -10.53
CA ASP A 353 -32.38 -12.85 -9.38
C ASP A 353 -31.58 -11.60 -9.75
N HIS A 354 -31.79 -10.50 -9.01
CA HIS A 354 -30.98 -9.29 -9.12
C HIS A 354 -31.17 -8.35 -7.93
N ALA A 355 -30.21 -7.44 -7.73
CA ALA A 355 -30.36 -6.26 -6.90
C ALA A 355 -30.49 -5.00 -7.76
N THR A 356 -31.30 -4.03 -7.34
CA THR A 356 -31.58 -2.81 -8.09
C THR A 356 -31.52 -1.55 -7.22
N THR A 357 -30.94 -0.50 -7.78
CA THR A 357 -30.78 0.83 -7.18
C THR A 357 -30.96 1.87 -8.28
N PRO A 358 -31.53 3.07 -8.03
CA PRO A 358 -31.51 4.15 -9.01
C PRO A 358 -30.10 4.46 -9.52
N ASN A 359 -29.97 4.83 -10.79
CA ASN A 359 -28.66 5.08 -11.40
C ASN A 359 -27.86 6.22 -10.76
N PHE A 360 -26.54 6.11 -10.82
CA PHE A 360 -25.57 7.06 -10.26
C PHE A 360 -24.25 7.17 -11.04
N ILE A 361 -24.00 6.31 -12.02
CA ILE A 361 -22.82 6.34 -12.91
C ILE A 361 -23.10 7.21 -14.14
N ASN A 362 -24.34 7.25 -14.63
CA ASN A 362 -24.73 8.09 -15.76
C ASN A 362 -24.41 9.57 -15.49
N GLY A 363 -23.57 10.17 -16.33
CA GLY A 363 -23.08 11.54 -16.17
C GLY A 363 -21.70 11.63 -15.52
N GLU A 364 -21.16 10.56 -14.95
CA GLU A 364 -19.82 10.56 -14.36
C GLU A 364 -18.73 10.71 -15.41
N SER A 365 -17.63 11.35 -15.01
CA SER A 365 -16.47 11.58 -15.89
C SER A 365 -15.45 10.46 -15.84
N ASN A 366 -15.34 9.78 -14.71
CA ASN A 366 -14.45 8.64 -14.53
C ASN A 366 -15.19 7.56 -13.77
N VAL A 367 -14.80 6.31 -13.95
CA VAL A 367 -15.34 5.20 -13.16
C VAL A 367 -14.28 4.14 -12.91
N THR A 368 -14.32 3.54 -11.73
CA THR A 368 -13.79 2.20 -11.46
C THR A 368 -14.92 1.37 -10.88
N ILE A 369 -15.31 0.29 -11.56
CA ILE A 369 -16.30 -0.70 -11.08
C ILE A 369 -15.59 -2.03 -10.88
N MET A 370 -15.81 -2.67 -9.74
CA MET A 370 -15.17 -3.93 -9.39
C MET A 370 -16.08 -4.84 -8.58
N ALA A 371 -15.88 -6.14 -8.71
CA ALA A 371 -16.59 -7.18 -7.94
C ALA A 371 -15.81 -8.49 -7.97
N TRP A 372 -15.98 -9.29 -6.92
CA TRP A 372 -15.67 -10.71 -6.92
C TRP A 372 -16.83 -11.47 -7.57
N VAL A 373 -16.52 -12.51 -8.35
CA VAL A 373 -17.51 -13.39 -8.97
C VAL A 373 -17.09 -14.85 -8.94
N LEU A 374 -18.04 -15.75 -8.78
CA LEU A 374 -17.89 -17.19 -8.96
C LEU A 374 -18.94 -17.62 -9.99
N SER A 375 -18.51 -17.97 -11.20
CA SER A 375 -19.44 -18.46 -12.23
C SER A 375 -19.64 -19.96 -12.09
N ASP A 376 -20.90 -20.38 -12.06
CA ASP A 376 -21.26 -21.80 -12.04
C ASP A 376 -20.81 -22.55 -13.29
N SER A 377 -20.40 -23.80 -13.07
CA SER A 377 -20.18 -24.77 -14.13
C SER A 377 -21.38 -24.90 -15.09
N GLY A 378 -21.10 -24.78 -16.39
CA GLY A 378 -22.07 -24.98 -17.47
C GLY A 378 -22.74 -23.70 -17.99
N ASN A 379 -22.41 -22.53 -17.44
CA ASN A 379 -22.83 -21.26 -18.00
C ASN A 379 -22.31 -21.10 -19.44
N SER A 380 -23.16 -20.58 -20.33
CA SER A 380 -22.84 -20.45 -21.76
C SER A 380 -23.46 -19.22 -22.42
N THR A 381 -24.24 -18.44 -21.66
CA THR A 381 -24.90 -17.22 -22.10
C THR A 381 -24.18 -16.00 -21.54
N ASN A 382 -24.50 -14.82 -22.06
CA ASN A 382 -24.00 -13.58 -21.49
C ASN A 382 -24.69 -13.30 -20.15
N MET A 383 -23.92 -12.91 -19.16
CA MET A 383 -24.39 -12.67 -17.79
C MET A 383 -23.81 -11.36 -17.27
N THR A 384 -24.62 -10.52 -16.63
CA THR A 384 -24.17 -9.23 -16.08
C THR A 384 -23.79 -9.37 -14.63
N ILE A 385 -22.64 -8.81 -14.26
CA ILE A 385 -22.19 -8.75 -12.88
C ILE A 385 -22.81 -7.52 -12.23
N ALA A 386 -22.47 -6.33 -12.73
CA ALA A 386 -23.00 -5.07 -12.24
C ALA A 386 -22.91 -3.95 -13.28
N GLY A 387 -23.84 -2.97 -13.23
CA GLY A 387 -23.73 -1.74 -14.00
C GLY A 387 -25.03 -1.06 -14.41
N GLU A 388 -24.88 -0.02 -15.24
CA GLU A 388 -25.96 0.74 -15.87
C GLU A 388 -25.95 0.49 -17.38
N ASP A 389 -26.92 -0.30 -17.82
CA ASP A 389 -27.15 -0.72 -19.19
C ASP A 389 -25.89 -1.01 -20.03
N VAL A 390 -25.56 -0.14 -20.96
CA VAL A 390 -24.35 -0.11 -21.78
C VAL A 390 -23.54 1.15 -21.52
N GLY A 391 -24.04 2.08 -20.69
CA GLY A 391 -23.30 3.24 -20.20
C GLY A 391 -22.04 2.80 -19.46
N CYS A 392 -22.18 1.88 -18.51
CA CYS A 392 -21.07 1.25 -17.80
C CYS A 392 -21.51 -0.13 -17.32
N ARG A 393 -20.86 -1.21 -17.78
CA ARG A 393 -21.29 -2.58 -17.47
C ARG A 393 -20.11 -3.54 -17.34
N LEU A 394 -20.02 -4.22 -16.21
CA LEU A 394 -19.14 -5.36 -15.96
C LEU A 394 -19.92 -6.67 -16.15
N TRP A 395 -19.38 -7.60 -16.94
CA TRP A 395 -20.14 -8.79 -17.35
C TRP A 395 -19.24 -9.94 -17.82
N LEU A 396 -19.82 -11.14 -17.94
CA LEU A 396 -19.17 -12.33 -18.50
C LEU A 396 -19.75 -12.66 -19.88
N GLU A 397 -18.88 -12.69 -20.89
CA GLU A 397 -19.20 -13.17 -22.23
C GLU A 397 -19.20 -14.70 -22.23
N ASN A 398 -20.28 -15.31 -22.75
CA ASN A 398 -20.45 -16.77 -22.81
C ASN A 398 -20.17 -17.49 -21.48
N GLY A 399 -20.58 -16.90 -20.36
CA GLY A 399 -20.50 -17.50 -19.03
C GLY A 399 -19.22 -17.23 -18.26
N ASN A 400 -18.04 -17.17 -18.91
CA ASN A 400 -16.76 -17.12 -18.19
C ASN A 400 -15.66 -16.27 -18.83
N LYS A 401 -16.00 -15.33 -19.71
CA LYS A 401 -15.02 -14.40 -20.28
C LYS A 401 -15.24 -12.97 -19.77
N PRO A 402 -14.42 -12.51 -18.80
CA PRO A 402 -14.53 -11.17 -18.24
C PRO A 402 -14.54 -10.08 -19.30
N SER A 403 -15.54 -9.21 -19.23
CA SER A 403 -15.78 -8.17 -20.21
C SER A 403 -16.23 -6.87 -19.54
N PHE A 404 -15.77 -5.75 -20.08
CA PHE A 404 -16.15 -4.42 -19.63
C PHE A 404 -16.66 -3.60 -20.82
N THR A 405 -17.85 -3.05 -20.65
CA THR A 405 -18.56 -2.27 -21.68
C THR A 405 -18.79 -0.86 -21.19
N LEU A 406 -18.59 0.12 -22.07
CA LEU A 406 -18.78 1.53 -21.79
C LEU A 406 -19.39 2.25 -23.01
N LYS A 407 -20.24 3.24 -22.74
CA LYS A 407 -20.74 4.21 -23.70
C LYS A 407 -20.64 5.62 -23.10
N THR A 408 -20.13 6.56 -23.88
CA THR A 408 -20.06 7.98 -23.50
C THR A 408 -21.10 8.80 -24.26
N SER A 409 -21.28 10.06 -23.89
CA SER A 409 -22.14 11.00 -24.62
C SER A 409 -21.67 11.32 -26.04
N ALA A 410 -20.38 11.12 -26.34
CA ALA A 410 -19.79 11.42 -27.65
C ALA A 410 -19.49 10.19 -28.51
N THR A 411 -19.58 8.97 -27.97
CA THR A 411 -19.18 7.74 -28.67
C THR A 411 -20.27 6.69 -28.72
N THR A 412 -20.15 5.78 -29.68
CA THR A 412 -20.89 4.52 -29.65
C THR A 412 -20.36 3.60 -28.55
N LEU A 413 -21.15 2.59 -28.19
CA LEU A 413 -20.76 1.46 -27.35
C LEU A 413 -19.36 0.93 -27.69
N LYS A 414 -18.54 0.68 -26.67
CA LYS A 414 -17.27 -0.05 -26.75
C LYS A 414 -17.22 -1.16 -25.69
N THR A 415 -16.62 -2.28 -26.06
CA THR A 415 -16.43 -3.44 -25.19
C THR A 415 -14.99 -3.92 -25.33
N ILE A 416 -14.37 -4.22 -24.20
CA ILE A 416 -13.11 -4.97 -24.11
C ILE A 416 -13.36 -6.25 -23.31
N SER A 417 -12.63 -7.31 -23.66
CA SER A 417 -12.77 -8.62 -23.02
C SER A 417 -11.40 -9.24 -22.77
N ALA A 418 -11.30 -10.06 -21.74
CA ALA A 418 -10.09 -10.82 -21.46
C ALA A 418 -9.76 -11.79 -22.61
N SER A 419 -8.47 -12.02 -22.85
CA SER A 419 -8.00 -12.99 -23.86
C SER A 419 -8.10 -14.45 -23.38
N THR A 420 -8.17 -14.66 -22.07
CA THR A 420 -8.31 -15.95 -21.40
C THR A 420 -9.58 -15.97 -20.59
N ASN A 421 -10.26 -17.12 -20.59
CA ASN A 421 -11.45 -17.31 -19.77
C ASN A 421 -11.03 -17.58 -18.33
N ILE A 422 -11.91 -17.21 -17.39
CA ILE A 422 -11.78 -17.60 -15.99
C ILE A 422 -12.32 -19.02 -15.78
N ASN A 423 -11.90 -19.66 -14.71
CA ASN A 423 -12.39 -20.99 -14.36
C ASN A 423 -13.83 -20.90 -13.85
N TYR A 424 -14.59 -21.98 -14.03
CA TYR A 424 -15.88 -22.15 -13.36
C TYR A 424 -15.64 -22.62 -11.93
N ASP A 425 -16.59 -22.32 -11.04
CA ASP A 425 -16.58 -22.72 -9.63
C ASP A 425 -15.32 -22.24 -8.87
N GLU A 426 -14.72 -21.14 -9.33
CA GLU A 426 -13.54 -20.48 -8.76
C GLU A 426 -13.80 -18.97 -8.66
N TRP A 427 -13.47 -18.38 -7.51
CA TRP A 427 -13.60 -16.94 -7.30
C TRP A 427 -12.58 -16.17 -8.13
N HIS A 428 -13.05 -15.20 -8.90
CA HIS A 428 -12.23 -14.24 -9.63
C HIS A 428 -12.69 -12.82 -9.40
N HIS A 429 -11.76 -11.89 -9.28
CA HIS A 429 -12.06 -10.48 -9.11
C HIS A 429 -11.96 -9.74 -10.44
N ILE A 430 -12.99 -9.01 -10.84
CA ILE A 430 -13.02 -8.31 -12.13
C ILE A 430 -13.12 -6.82 -11.90
N THR A 431 -12.36 -6.01 -12.63
CA THR A 431 -12.40 -4.55 -12.54
C THR A 431 -12.40 -3.89 -13.90
N GLY A 432 -13.34 -2.98 -14.13
CA GLY A 432 -13.36 -2.06 -15.26
C GLY A 432 -13.00 -0.64 -14.81
N THR A 433 -12.13 0.05 -15.54
CA THR A 433 -11.86 1.47 -15.30
C THR A 433 -12.03 2.29 -16.57
N PHE A 434 -12.43 3.56 -16.44
CA PHE A 434 -12.47 4.52 -17.54
C PHE A 434 -12.09 5.92 -17.07
N SER A 435 -11.22 6.58 -17.83
CA SER A 435 -10.88 8.00 -17.64
C SER A 435 -11.36 8.84 -18.82
N SER A 436 -12.23 9.84 -18.57
CA SER A 436 -12.56 10.83 -19.60
C SER A 436 -11.39 11.75 -19.95
N THR A 437 -10.43 11.97 -19.04
CA THR A 437 -9.24 12.80 -19.30
C THR A 437 -8.36 12.22 -20.40
N THR A 438 -8.19 10.89 -20.43
CA THR A 438 -7.36 10.22 -21.46
C THR A 438 -8.19 9.53 -22.54
N GLY A 439 -9.46 9.27 -22.27
CA GLY A 439 -10.33 8.43 -23.10
C GLY A 439 -9.99 6.95 -23.01
N ILE A 440 -9.23 6.50 -22.01
CA ILE A 440 -8.80 5.10 -21.89
C ILE A 440 -9.79 4.33 -21.01
N MET A 441 -10.26 3.17 -21.49
CA MET A 441 -10.90 2.15 -20.66
C MET A 441 -9.98 0.94 -20.49
N THR A 442 -10.00 0.32 -19.31
CA THR A 442 -9.10 -0.78 -18.93
C THR A 442 -9.88 -1.89 -18.23
N LEU A 443 -9.46 -3.14 -18.42
CA LEU A 443 -9.98 -4.32 -17.75
C LEU A 443 -8.86 -5.00 -16.95
N TYR A 444 -9.19 -5.38 -15.71
CA TYR A 444 -8.35 -6.17 -14.83
C TYR A 444 -9.09 -7.45 -14.41
N VAL A 445 -8.32 -8.52 -14.20
CA VAL A 445 -8.80 -9.78 -13.62
C VAL A 445 -7.82 -10.17 -12.52
N ASP A 446 -8.35 -10.50 -11.35
CA ASP A 446 -7.64 -10.79 -10.10
C ASP A 446 -6.63 -9.70 -9.73
N GLY A 447 -6.92 -8.43 -10.07
CA GLY A 447 -6.01 -7.29 -9.88
C GLY A 447 -4.86 -7.17 -10.90
N ALA A 448 -4.76 -8.10 -11.86
CA ALA A 448 -3.81 -8.05 -12.96
C ALA A 448 -4.37 -7.21 -14.13
N PHE A 449 -3.57 -6.32 -14.70
CA PHE A 449 -3.92 -5.63 -15.95
C PHE A 449 -4.07 -6.65 -17.08
N ILE A 450 -5.21 -6.62 -17.80
CA ILE A 450 -5.47 -7.53 -18.92
C ILE A 450 -5.40 -6.82 -20.26
N THR A 451 -6.15 -5.73 -20.42
CA THR A 451 -6.21 -5.00 -21.69
C THR A 451 -6.75 -3.58 -21.50
N SER A 452 -6.42 -2.69 -22.43
CA SER A 452 -6.97 -1.33 -22.49
C SER A 452 -7.20 -0.87 -23.93
N VAL A 453 -8.12 0.08 -24.10
CA VAL A 453 -8.38 0.72 -25.39
C VAL A 453 -8.71 2.20 -25.17
N ASN A 454 -8.25 3.05 -26.10
CA ASN A 454 -8.72 4.43 -26.16
C ASN A 454 -10.06 4.46 -26.91
N VAL A 455 -11.12 4.92 -26.25
CA VAL A 455 -12.47 4.99 -26.82
C VAL A 455 -12.67 6.22 -27.72
N GLY A 456 -11.71 7.15 -27.78
CA GLY A 456 -11.76 8.37 -28.59
C GLY A 456 -12.68 9.46 -28.04
N ALA A 457 -12.99 9.40 -26.74
CA ALA A 457 -14.03 10.19 -26.08
C ALA A 457 -13.48 11.19 -25.02
N THR A 458 -12.34 11.82 -25.28
CA THR A 458 -11.71 12.72 -24.30
C THR A 458 -12.67 13.84 -23.89
N GLY A 459 -12.84 14.04 -22.58
CA GLY A 459 -13.74 15.03 -21.98
C GLY A 459 -15.24 14.68 -22.03
N SER A 460 -15.60 13.48 -22.47
CA SER A 460 -17.00 13.03 -22.54
C SER A 460 -17.39 12.24 -21.29
N THR A 461 -18.59 12.52 -20.77
CA THR A 461 -19.18 11.79 -19.63
C THR A 461 -19.79 10.46 -20.06
N ILE A 462 -19.91 9.54 -19.12
CA ILE A 462 -20.62 8.27 -19.28
C ILE A 462 -22.10 8.55 -19.55
N ALA A 463 -22.70 7.81 -20.49
CA ALA A 463 -24.09 8.04 -20.89
C ALA A 463 -24.82 6.73 -21.21
N ASN A 464 -25.90 6.48 -20.47
CA ASN A 464 -26.79 5.33 -20.68
C ASN A 464 -27.46 5.38 -22.06
N SER A 465 -27.95 4.25 -22.55
CA SER A 465 -28.73 4.19 -23.79
C SER A 465 -30.21 4.48 -23.55
N ALA A 466 -30.94 4.68 -24.65
CA ALA A 466 -32.40 4.80 -24.61
C ALA A 466 -33.12 3.52 -24.15
N SER A 467 -32.42 2.38 -24.06
CA SER A 467 -32.96 1.10 -23.59
C SER A 467 -32.71 0.85 -22.09
N SER A 468 -32.01 1.76 -21.40
CA SER A 468 -31.84 1.69 -19.95
C SER A 468 -33.19 1.75 -19.25
N ASN A 469 -33.33 1.00 -18.15
CA ASN A 469 -34.48 1.12 -17.25
C ASN A 469 -34.30 2.21 -16.17
N GLY A 470 -33.17 2.93 -16.18
CA GLY A 470 -32.88 4.01 -15.22
C GLY A 470 -32.19 3.55 -13.93
N ASN A 471 -31.84 2.27 -13.81
CA ASN A 471 -31.26 1.70 -12.58
C ASN A 471 -29.81 1.23 -12.79
N PHE A 472 -29.04 1.22 -11.70
CA PHE A 472 -27.87 0.38 -11.52
C PHE A 472 -28.33 -0.99 -10.99
N GLU A 473 -27.84 -2.06 -11.59
CA GLU A 473 -28.26 -3.42 -11.23
C GLU A 473 -27.06 -4.33 -11.01
N ILE A 474 -27.18 -5.22 -10.02
CA ILE A 474 -26.26 -6.32 -9.73
C ILE A 474 -26.99 -7.62 -10.08
N GLY A 475 -26.32 -8.52 -10.78
CA GLY A 475 -26.89 -9.82 -11.15
C GLY A 475 -27.74 -9.83 -12.42
N ARG A 476 -28.00 -8.68 -13.08
CA ARG A 476 -28.65 -8.67 -14.40
C ARG A 476 -28.33 -7.41 -15.22
N ARG A 477 -28.73 -7.40 -16.50
CA ARG A 477 -28.59 -6.22 -17.35
C ARG A 477 -29.73 -5.22 -17.16
N SER A 478 -29.38 -4.01 -16.72
CA SER A 478 -30.24 -2.83 -16.62
C SER A 478 -30.86 -2.43 -17.97
N THR A 479 -32.01 -3.02 -18.28
CA THR A 479 -32.79 -2.78 -19.51
C THR A 479 -34.27 -3.01 -19.26
N SER A 480 -35.11 -2.35 -20.07
CA SER A 480 -36.58 -2.44 -19.91
C SER A 480 -37.18 -3.83 -20.14
N SER A 481 -36.45 -4.77 -20.75
CA SER A 481 -36.96 -6.11 -21.10
C SER A 481 -36.51 -7.25 -20.19
N GLY A 482 -35.59 -7.01 -19.24
CA GLY A 482 -35.00 -8.03 -18.35
C GLY A 482 -34.21 -9.10 -19.12
N SER A 483 -32.88 -9.15 -18.96
CA SER A 483 -32.04 -10.16 -19.64
C SER A 483 -30.65 -10.28 -19.00
N GLU A 484 -29.91 -11.32 -19.39
CA GLU A 484 -28.50 -11.53 -19.00
C GLU A 484 -28.32 -11.61 -17.47
N TYR A 485 -29.19 -12.40 -16.84
CA TYR A 485 -29.14 -12.75 -15.41
C TYR A 485 -27.88 -13.55 -15.09
N PHE A 486 -27.27 -13.25 -13.95
CA PHE A 486 -26.08 -13.91 -13.46
C PHE A 486 -26.46 -15.25 -12.82
N LYS A 487 -25.61 -16.26 -13.03
CA LYS A 487 -25.75 -17.55 -12.40
C LYS A 487 -24.47 -17.92 -11.65
N GLY A 488 -24.55 -17.97 -10.32
CA GLY A 488 -23.45 -18.14 -9.38
C GLY A 488 -23.36 -16.98 -8.41
N ASP A 489 -22.19 -16.73 -7.84
CA ASP A 489 -22.04 -15.77 -6.73
C ASP A 489 -21.41 -14.45 -7.19
N ILE A 490 -21.85 -13.34 -6.59
CA ILE A 490 -21.27 -11.99 -6.75
C ILE A 490 -21.00 -11.42 -5.37
N ASP A 491 -19.85 -10.76 -5.22
CA ASP A 491 -19.42 -10.24 -3.94
C ASP A 491 -18.60 -8.95 -4.03
N GLU A 492 -18.54 -8.17 -2.95
CA GLU A 492 -17.66 -6.99 -2.81
C GLU A 492 -17.78 -6.00 -3.99
N VAL A 493 -19.01 -5.66 -4.39
CA VAL A 493 -19.27 -4.75 -5.50
C VAL A 493 -18.95 -3.32 -5.08
N ARG A 494 -17.95 -2.70 -5.71
CA ARG A 494 -17.51 -1.33 -5.43
C ARG A 494 -17.53 -0.49 -6.69
N VAL A 495 -18.00 0.75 -6.58
CA VAL A 495 -17.98 1.73 -7.66
C VAL A 495 -17.34 3.03 -7.17
N PHE A 496 -16.32 3.49 -7.88
CA PHE A 496 -15.64 4.77 -7.63
C PHE A 496 -15.86 5.74 -8.79
N ASN A 497 -15.96 7.04 -8.53
CA ASN A 497 -15.96 8.11 -9.55
C ASN A 497 -14.55 8.61 -9.91
N THR A 498 -13.52 7.84 -9.56
CA THR A 498 -12.12 8.10 -9.89
C THR A 498 -11.51 6.88 -10.54
N VAL A 499 -10.42 7.08 -11.30
CA VAL A 499 -9.66 5.97 -11.87
C VAL A 499 -8.61 5.54 -10.86
N LEU A 500 -8.77 4.33 -10.35
CA LEU A 500 -7.80 3.71 -9.46
C LEU A 500 -6.57 3.22 -10.24
N THR A 501 -5.39 3.38 -9.65
CA THR A 501 -4.13 2.85 -10.21
C THR A 501 -3.97 1.36 -9.93
N ASP A 502 -3.09 0.68 -10.67
CA ASP A 502 -2.82 -0.75 -10.50
C ASP A 502 -2.52 -1.09 -9.04
N SER A 503 -1.64 -0.31 -8.39
CA SER A 503 -1.28 -0.53 -6.99
C SER A 503 -2.41 -0.27 -6.00
N GLN A 504 -3.31 0.68 -6.29
CA GLN A 504 -4.50 0.93 -5.48
C GLN A 504 -5.48 -0.24 -5.58
N ILE A 505 -5.75 -0.73 -6.80
CA ILE A 505 -6.60 -1.90 -7.05
C ILE A 505 -6.02 -3.12 -6.31
N GLN A 506 -4.76 -3.46 -6.58
CA GLN A 506 -4.09 -4.63 -6.03
C GLN A 506 -4.08 -4.66 -4.49
N ARG A 507 -4.02 -3.50 -3.83
CA ARG A 507 -4.09 -3.39 -2.36
C ARG A 507 -5.50 -3.55 -1.77
N MET A 508 -6.55 -3.59 -2.59
CA MET A 508 -7.94 -3.70 -2.17
C MET A 508 -8.63 -5.00 -2.60
N VAL A 509 -8.08 -5.75 -3.56
CA VAL A 509 -8.73 -6.97 -4.11
C VAL A 509 -8.98 -8.01 -3.02
N TYR A 510 -7.98 -8.31 -2.19
CA TYR A 510 -8.02 -9.42 -1.23
C TYR A 510 -8.33 -8.99 0.22
N GLN A 511 -9.07 -7.90 0.39
CA GLN A 511 -9.59 -7.45 1.69
C GLN A 511 -10.75 -6.48 1.53
N GLU A 512 -11.61 -6.42 2.53
CA GLU A 512 -12.59 -5.33 2.70
C GLU A 512 -11.91 -3.98 2.95
N ILE A 513 -12.65 -2.89 2.74
CA ILE A 513 -12.21 -1.51 2.97
C ILE A 513 -13.05 -0.79 4.02
N GLU A 514 -12.45 0.19 4.70
CA GLU A 514 -13.10 1.02 5.71
C GLU A 514 -12.76 2.51 5.54
N ASN A 515 -13.63 3.37 6.07
CA ASN A 515 -13.44 4.81 6.09
C ASN A 515 -12.50 5.22 7.24
N ASN A 516 -11.36 5.81 6.92
CA ASN A 516 -10.44 6.39 7.88
C ASN A 516 -10.36 7.91 7.69
N ASN A 517 -11.25 8.66 8.37
CA ASN A 517 -11.32 10.12 8.29
C ASN A 517 -11.40 10.66 6.84
N GLY A 518 -12.23 10.04 6.01
CA GLY A 518 -12.43 10.42 4.61
C GLY A 518 -11.43 9.81 3.62
N ILE A 519 -10.62 8.84 4.05
CA ILE A 519 -9.63 8.12 3.23
C ILE A 519 -9.94 6.62 3.23
N VAL A 520 -9.80 5.97 2.07
CA VAL A 520 -9.96 4.51 1.94
C VAL A 520 -8.78 3.79 2.57
N LYS A 521 -9.09 2.80 3.42
CA LYS A 521 -8.12 2.01 4.17
C LYS A 521 -8.50 0.53 4.12
N GLY A 522 -7.51 -0.36 4.16
CA GLY A 522 -7.76 -1.80 4.24
C GLY A 522 -8.20 -2.24 5.63
N LYS A 523 -9.16 -3.17 5.71
CA LYS A 523 -9.67 -3.72 6.97
C LYS A 523 -8.74 -4.80 7.55
N VAL A 524 -8.08 -5.58 6.70
CA VAL A 524 -7.13 -6.63 7.13
C VAL A 524 -5.73 -6.03 7.34
N ILE A 525 -5.21 -5.35 6.33
CA ILE A 525 -3.96 -4.59 6.44
C ILE A 525 -4.36 -3.17 6.81
N ASN A 526 -4.13 -2.83 8.09
CA ASN A 526 -4.47 -1.55 8.73
C ASN A 526 -3.64 -0.35 8.20
N LYS A 527 -3.64 -0.14 6.88
CA LYS A 527 -2.90 0.91 6.16
C LYS A 527 -3.81 1.57 5.12
N ASN A 528 -3.62 2.88 4.94
CA ASN A 528 -4.30 3.60 3.87
C ASN A 528 -3.94 3.01 2.51
N ILE A 529 -4.91 2.91 1.61
CA ILE A 529 -4.68 2.48 0.24
C ILE A 529 -4.07 3.65 -0.52
N THR A 530 -2.81 3.48 -0.94
CA THR A 530 -2.07 4.51 -1.68
C THR A 530 -1.55 4.00 -3.01
N ASP A 531 -1.34 4.91 -3.94
CA ASP A 531 -0.52 4.67 -5.12
C ASP A 531 0.96 4.56 -4.73
N ILE A 532 1.66 3.52 -5.18
CA ILE A 532 3.07 3.28 -4.81
C ILE A 532 4.02 4.36 -5.35
N SER A 533 3.72 4.93 -6.51
CA SER A 533 4.63 5.87 -7.20
C SER A 533 4.51 7.30 -6.69
N THR A 534 3.30 7.72 -6.33
CA THR A 534 2.98 9.10 -5.94
C THR A 534 2.63 9.24 -4.46
N ASN A 535 2.41 8.12 -3.76
CA ASN A 535 1.86 8.04 -2.41
C ASN A 535 0.45 8.66 -2.26
N ALA A 536 -0.28 8.85 -3.37
CA ALA A 536 -1.61 9.42 -3.37
C ALA A 536 -2.64 8.47 -2.76
N THR A 537 -3.42 8.96 -1.80
CA THR A 537 -4.54 8.25 -1.17
C THR A 537 -5.82 8.31 -2.00
N ILE A 538 -6.74 7.38 -1.77
CA ILE A 538 -8.10 7.43 -2.33
C ILE A 538 -9.04 8.13 -1.34
N SER A 539 -9.84 9.09 -1.79
CA SER A 539 -10.86 9.73 -0.96
C SER A 539 -12.07 8.81 -0.79
N TRP A 540 -12.60 8.69 0.42
CA TRP A 540 -13.81 7.91 0.70
C TRP A 540 -15.02 8.43 -0.06
N THR A 541 -15.14 9.74 -0.27
CA THR A 541 -16.25 10.34 -1.03
C THR A 541 -16.21 10.02 -2.52
N SER A 542 -15.10 9.46 -3.02
CA SER A 542 -15.03 8.95 -4.40
C SER A 542 -15.69 7.58 -4.57
N LEU A 543 -15.93 6.84 -3.49
CA LEU A 543 -16.67 5.58 -3.47
C LEU A 543 -18.18 5.90 -3.57
N LEU A 544 -18.75 5.74 -4.76
CA LEU A 544 -20.16 6.03 -5.06
C LEU A 544 -21.13 4.99 -4.52
N SER A 545 -20.66 3.74 -4.37
CA SER A 545 -21.38 2.63 -3.76
C SER A 545 -20.42 1.52 -3.33
N TYR A 546 -20.71 0.86 -2.21
CA TYR A 546 -20.00 -0.33 -1.75
C TYR A 546 -21.00 -1.34 -1.18
N TYR A 547 -21.14 -2.47 -1.87
CA TYR A 547 -21.95 -3.60 -1.42
C TYR A 547 -21.02 -4.76 -1.07
N PRO A 548 -20.68 -4.96 0.22
CA PRO A 548 -20.00 -6.16 0.67
C PRO A 548 -20.80 -7.44 0.42
N LEU A 549 -22.13 -7.30 0.29
CA LEU A 549 -23.10 -8.40 0.14
C LEU A 549 -23.04 -9.47 1.24
N SER A 550 -22.31 -9.21 2.33
CA SER A 550 -22.27 -10.00 3.57
C SER A 550 -23.33 -9.61 4.59
N LEU A 551 -24.04 -8.49 4.39
CA LEU A 551 -25.05 -7.97 5.33
C LEU A 551 -26.34 -7.58 4.59
N LEU A 552 -27.45 -8.19 5.01
CA LEU A 552 -28.80 -7.92 4.51
C LEU A 552 -29.63 -7.18 5.56
N VAL A 553 -30.42 -6.21 5.11
CA VAL A 553 -31.31 -5.39 5.97
C VAL A 553 -32.67 -6.07 6.13
N SER A 554 -33.17 -6.70 5.07
CA SER A 554 -34.44 -7.43 5.04
C SER A 554 -34.37 -8.57 4.02
N ASN A 555 -35.46 -9.33 3.87
CA ASN A 555 -35.62 -10.29 2.76
C ASN A 555 -35.51 -9.67 1.35
N SER A 556 -35.58 -8.35 1.26
CA SER A 556 -35.72 -7.59 0.03
C SER A 556 -34.68 -6.47 -0.09
N ARG A 557 -33.71 -6.33 0.83
CA ARG A 557 -32.76 -5.20 0.85
C ARG A 557 -31.36 -5.55 1.32
N THR A 558 -30.36 -4.91 0.71
CA THR A 558 -28.95 -4.93 1.13
C THR A 558 -28.43 -3.49 1.34
N SER A 559 -27.35 -3.35 2.12
CA SER A 559 -26.78 -2.06 2.52
C SER A 559 -25.68 -1.58 1.59
N ASP A 560 -25.68 -0.27 1.31
CA ASP A 560 -24.57 0.45 0.68
C ASP A 560 -23.67 1.06 1.77
N PHE A 561 -22.44 0.57 1.90
CA PHE A 561 -21.46 1.00 2.89
C PHE A 561 -20.72 2.29 2.49
N SER A 562 -21.07 2.90 1.35
CA SER A 562 -20.56 4.21 0.96
C SER A 562 -21.20 5.34 1.78
N SER A 563 -20.70 6.57 1.61
CA SER A 563 -21.34 7.75 2.22
C SER A 563 -22.68 8.14 1.56
N PHE A 564 -23.12 7.44 0.52
CA PHE A 564 -24.36 7.73 -0.20
C PHE A 564 -25.56 6.92 0.29
N ASP A 565 -25.33 5.84 1.06
CA ASP A 565 -26.36 5.02 1.73
C ASP A 565 -27.59 4.73 0.86
N ARG A 566 -27.34 4.13 -0.31
CA ARG A 566 -28.36 3.92 -1.32
C ARG A 566 -29.30 2.76 -0.97
N ILE A 567 -30.60 3.02 -1.08
CA ILE A 567 -31.63 1.98 -0.98
C ILE A 567 -31.51 1.02 -2.15
N THR A 568 -31.19 -0.23 -1.86
CA THR A 568 -30.96 -1.28 -2.86
C THR A 568 -31.90 -2.44 -2.61
N LYS A 569 -32.81 -2.70 -3.56
CA LYS A 569 -33.85 -3.73 -3.46
C LYS A 569 -33.39 -5.03 -4.12
N LEU A 570 -33.60 -6.14 -3.43
CA LEU A 570 -33.37 -7.51 -3.88
C LEU A 570 -34.64 -8.04 -4.52
N HIS A 571 -34.50 -8.73 -5.64
CA HIS A 571 -35.60 -9.32 -6.37
C HIS A 571 -35.36 -10.81 -6.54
N ASN A 572 -36.32 -11.61 -6.07
CA ASN A 572 -36.42 -13.06 -6.22
C ASN A 572 -35.31 -13.92 -5.63
N ILE A 573 -34.35 -13.31 -4.93
CA ILE A 573 -33.28 -14.02 -4.22
C ILE A 573 -33.90 -14.85 -3.10
N THR A 574 -33.93 -16.17 -3.29
CA THR A 574 -34.55 -17.12 -2.37
C THR A 574 -33.56 -18.10 -1.74
N THR A 575 -32.31 -18.12 -2.22
CA THR A 575 -31.21 -18.93 -1.69
C THR A 575 -30.04 -18.05 -1.25
N PHE A 576 -29.25 -18.56 -0.31
CA PHE A 576 -28.09 -17.88 0.25
C PHE A 576 -26.89 -18.84 0.29
N GLN A 577 -25.68 -18.28 0.17
CA GLN A 577 -24.41 -19.05 0.12
C GLN A 577 -23.40 -18.53 1.15
N ASP A 578 -22.40 -19.33 1.50
CA ASP A 578 -21.33 -18.95 2.44
C ASP A 578 -20.41 -17.86 1.85
N GLU A 579 -19.87 -16.97 2.70
CA GLU A 579 -18.81 -16.03 2.30
C GLU A 579 -17.49 -16.75 2.03
N THR A 580 -17.28 -17.10 0.76
CA THR A 580 -16.13 -17.91 0.35
C THR A 580 -15.12 -17.18 -0.55
N ALA A 581 -15.27 -15.88 -0.81
CA ALA A 581 -14.26 -15.11 -1.55
C ALA A 581 -12.93 -14.99 -0.77
N PRO A 582 -11.76 -14.94 -1.44
CA PRO A 582 -10.46 -14.96 -0.77
C PRO A 582 -10.05 -13.61 -0.15
N ILE A 583 -10.83 -13.06 0.77
CA ILE A 583 -10.66 -11.69 1.31
C ILE A 583 -10.27 -11.64 2.81
N PRO A 584 -9.24 -12.36 3.31
CA PRO A 584 -8.07 -12.85 2.57
C PRO A 584 -7.99 -14.38 2.42
N TYR A 585 -6.93 -14.90 1.78
CA TYR A 585 -6.63 -16.34 1.83
C TYR A 585 -6.23 -16.76 3.24
N ILE A 586 -6.91 -17.77 3.79
CA ILE A 586 -6.71 -18.25 5.16
C ILE A 586 -6.47 -19.76 5.15
N SER A 587 -5.38 -20.22 5.80
CA SER A 587 -5.17 -21.67 6.01
C SER A 587 -6.15 -22.21 7.09
N LYS A 588 -6.69 -23.41 6.90
CA LYS A 588 -7.55 -24.11 7.87
C LYS A 588 -6.88 -25.31 8.55
N ASP A 589 -6.00 -26.00 7.84
CA ASP A 589 -5.39 -27.25 8.28
C ASP A 589 -3.88 -27.25 7.99
N ASP A 590 -3.13 -28.05 8.75
CA ASP A 590 -1.72 -28.26 8.48
C ASP A 590 -1.54 -29.02 7.15
N GLY A 591 -0.62 -28.60 6.30
CA GLY A 591 -0.38 -29.28 5.03
C GLY A 591 0.42 -28.48 4.01
N ASP A 592 0.45 -28.99 2.78
CA ASP A 592 1.15 -28.35 1.67
C ASP A 592 0.32 -27.20 1.06
N TRP A 593 0.98 -26.12 0.70
CA TRP A 593 0.38 -24.94 0.09
C TRP A 593 -0.51 -25.26 -1.10
N THR A 594 -0.12 -26.21 -1.98
CA THR A 594 -0.92 -26.52 -3.18
C THR A 594 -2.12 -27.41 -2.90
N SER A 595 -2.30 -27.86 -1.65
CA SER A 595 -3.42 -28.69 -1.25
C SER A 595 -4.64 -27.82 -0.96
N THR A 596 -5.74 -28.05 -1.66
CA THR A 596 -7.02 -27.37 -1.39
C THR A 596 -7.54 -27.62 0.03
N ASN A 597 -7.17 -28.75 0.65
CA ASN A 597 -7.51 -29.05 2.04
C ASN A 597 -6.79 -28.16 3.07
N THR A 598 -5.65 -27.56 2.71
CA THR A 598 -4.90 -26.67 3.60
C THR A 598 -5.58 -25.32 3.78
N TRP A 599 -6.44 -24.91 2.84
CA TRP A 599 -7.06 -23.59 2.81
C TRP A 599 -8.56 -23.64 3.11
N LEU A 600 -9.06 -22.60 3.77
CA LEU A 600 -10.44 -22.54 4.27
C LEU A 600 -11.46 -22.93 3.19
N TYR A 601 -11.41 -22.23 2.05
CA TYR A 601 -12.24 -22.49 0.87
C TYR A 601 -11.41 -22.90 -0.35
N GLY A 602 -10.38 -23.73 -0.14
CA GLY A 602 -9.45 -24.12 -1.20
C GLY A 602 -10.08 -24.84 -2.42
N SER A 603 -11.34 -25.28 -2.35
CA SER A 603 -12.06 -25.86 -3.49
C SER A 603 -12.58 -24.83 -4.49
N VAL A 604 -12.73 -23.57 -4.08
CA VAL A 604 -13.25 -22.45 -4.89
C VAL A 604 -12.23 -21.31 -5.00
N TRP A 605 -10.99 -21.55 -4.56
CA TRP A 605 -9.86 -20.62 -4.61
C TRP A 605 -8.79 -21.14 -5.57
N ASP A 606 -8.03 -20.22 -6.17
CA ASP A 606 -6.90 -20.49 -7.08
C ASP A 606 -5.64 -21.04 -6.39
N ILE A 607 -5.79 -22.02 -5.48
CA ILE A 607 -4.72 -22.57 -4.63
C ILE A 607 -3.71 -23.43 -5.39
N VAL A 608 -4.17 -24.15 -6.42
CA VAL A 608 -3.36 -25.16 -7.10
C VAL A 608 -2.27 -24.55 -8.00
N ASP A 609 -2.35 -23.26 -8.30
CA ASP A 609 -1.37 -22.52 -9.11
C ASP A 609 -0.34 -21.77 -8.24
N ALA A 610 0.25 -22.46 -7.26
CA ALA A 610 1.24 -21.85 -6.36
C ALA A 610 2.52 -21.36 -7.05
N ALA A 611 2.81 -21.83 -8.27
CA ALA A 611 3.92 -21.31 -9.07
C ALA A 611 3.62 -19.90 -9.64
N ASN A 612 2.34 -19.54 -9.78
CA ASN A 612 1.86 -18.25 -10.27
C ASN A 612 0.91 -17.57 -9.27
N ASN A 613 1.09 -17.80 -7.98
CA ASN A 613 0.33 -17.10 -6.94
C ASN A 613 0.42 -15.59 -7.19
N LYS A 614 -0.68 -14.84 -7.07
CA LYS A 614 -0.67 -13.42 -7.42
C LYS A 614 0.26 -12.64 -6.49
N ASP A 615 1.15 -11.82 -7.05
CA ASP A 615 2.14 -11.05 -6.30
C ASP A 615 1.51 -10.11 -5.24
N TRP A 616 0.22 -9.79 -5.38
CA TRP A 616 -0.57 -8.93 -4.50
C TRP A 616 -1.64 -9.66 -3.68
N SER A 617 -1.51 -10.97 -3.48
CA SER A 617 -2.35 -11.69 -2.51
C SER A 617 -2.12 -11.20 -1.08
N ILE A 618 -3.17 -11.29 -0.27
CA ILE A 618 -3.12 -11.16 1.20
C ILE A 618 -3.36 -12.54 1.80
N ILE A 619 -2.43 -12.99 2.65
CA ILE A 619 -2.34 -14.40 3.06
C ILE A 619 -2.19 -14.49 4.58
N GLN A 620 -3.05 -15.27 5.23
CA GLN A 620 -3.00 -15.55 6.67
C GLN A 620 -2.71 -17.04 6.93
N ILE A 621 -1.52 -17.29 7.47
CA ILE A 621 -1.05 -18.61 7.90
C ILE A 621 -1.46 -18.84 9.36
N LYS A 622 -2.60 -19.51 9.55
CA LYS A 622 -3.17 -19.94 10.84
C LYS A 622 -2.84 -21.40 11.21
N ASN A 623 -2.12 -22.09 10.33
CA ASN A 623 -1.74 -23.50 10.44
C ASN A 623 -0.27 -23.71 10.03
N ASN A 624 0.26 -24.92 10.23
CA ASN A 624 1.59 -25.26 9.73
C ASN A 624 1.51 -25.56 8.23
N VAL A 625 2.03 -24.64 7.42
CA VAL A 625 1.98 -24.73 5.96
C VAL A 625 3.38 -24.97 5.41
N THR A 626 3.51 -25.89 4.46
CA THR A 626 4.76 -26.14 3.73
C THR A 626 4.62 -25.72 2.27
N THR A 627 5.69 -25.22 1.65
CA THR A 627 5.73 -24.96 0.21
C THR A 627 7.13 -25.24 -0.35
N SER A 628 7.17 -25.70 -1.60
CA SER A 628 8.40 -25.83 -2.40
C SER A 628 8.45 -24.84 -3.56
N ASN A 629 7.62 -23.79 -3.51
CA ASN A 629 7.56 -22.71 -4.49
C ASN A 629 7.92 -21.36 -3.84
N SER A 630 8.23 -20.38 -4.67
CA SER A 630 8.36 -19.00 -4.21
C SER A 630 6.98 -18.44 -3.86
N VAL A 631 6.91 -17.62 -2.81
CA VAL A 631 5.69 -16.97 -2.34
C VAL A 631 5.85 -15.48 -2.50
N LYS A 632 4.97 -14.85 -3.26
CA LYS A 632 4.95 -13.39 -3.41
C LYS A 632 3.63 -12.82 -2.90
N SER A 633 3.68 -11.73 -2.15
CA SER A 633 2.49 -11.15 -1.52
C SER A 633 2.66 -9.65 -1.29
N ILE A 634 1.53 -8.93 -1.16
CA ILE A 634 1.52 -7.63 -0.50
C ILE A 634 1.32 -7.80 1.01
N GLY A 635 0.58 -8.83 1.43
CA GLY A 635 0.24 -9.11 2.82
C GLY A 635 0.57 -10.54 3.19
N LEU A 636 1.43 -10.74 4.19
CA LEU A 636 1.68 -12.06 4.77
C LEU A 636 1.58 -11.98 6.28
N PHE A 637 0.70 -12.80 6.86
CA PHE A 637 0.50 -12.94 8.29
C PHE A 637 0.86 -14.37 8.69
N ILE A 638 1.67 -14.53 9.72
CA ILE A 638 1.95 -15.84 10.31
C ILE A 638 1.57 -15.78 11.78
N ASP A 639 0.52 -16.51 12.16
CA ASP A 639 -0.04 -16.48 13.51
C ASP A 639 0.91 -17.08 14.55
N THR A 640 0.72 -16.70 15.81
CA THR A 640 1.47 -17.24 16.95
C THR A 640 1.41 -18.77 16.96
N ASP A 641 2.57 -19.39 17.23
CA ASP A 641 2.76 -20.85 17.24
C ASP A 641 2.55 -21.56 15.89
N LYS A 642 2.42 -20.82 14.78
CA LYS A 642 2.29 -21.36 13.41
C LYS A 642 3.56 -21.17 12.61
N THR A 643 3.76 -22.05 11.64
CA THR A 643 4.97 -22.07 10.82
C THR A 643 4.64 -22.11 9.34
N LEU A 644 5.19 -21.17 8.57
CA LEU A 644 5.33 -21.32 7.11
C LEU A 644 6.74 -21.86 6.83
N THR A 645 6.83 -23.06 6.26
CA THR A 645 8.11 -23.68 5.90
C THR A 645 8.32 -23.64 4.39
N VAL A 646 9.43 -23.05 3.95
CA VAL A 646 9.77 -22.86 2.53
C VAL A 646 10.98 -23.72 2.18
N HIS A 647 10.79 -24.67 1.28
CA HIS A 647 11.78 -25.62 0.79
C HIS A 647 12.36 -25.22 -0.58
N GLY A 648 13.51 -25.80 -0.97
CA GLY A 648 13.94 -25.78 -2.37
C GLY A 648 14.63 -24.50 -2.83
N SER A 649 15.16 -23.70 -1.90
CA SER A 649 15.83 -22.42 -2.20
C SER A 649 14.91 -21.44 -2.94
N ASN A 650 13.80 -21.08 -2.30
CA ASN A 650 12.75 -20.24 -2.88
C ASN A 650 12.68 -18.84 -2.26
N GLN A 651 12.07 -17.91 -2.97
CA GLN A 651 11.87 -16.54 -2.52
C GLN A 651 10.59 -16.45 -1.70
N VAL A 652 10.63 -15.72 -0.59
CA VAL A 652 9.45 -15.12 0.05
C VAL A 652 9.55 -13.62 -0.16
N LEU A 653 8.72 -13.07 -1.05
CA LEU A 653 8.64 -11.64 -1.31
C LEU A 653 7.40 -11.07 -0.64
N ASN A 654 7.60 -10.09 0.24
CA ASN A 654 6.52 -9.25 0.74
C ASN A 654 6.74 -7.80 0.31
N SER A 655 5.73 -7.21 -0.32
CA SER A 655 5.86 -5.87 -0.92
C SER A 655 5.18 -4.75 -0.13
N TRP A 656 4.42 -5.04 0.94
CA TRP A 656 3.67 -3.97 1.63
C TRP A 656 3.50 -4.14 3.14
N TYR A 657 3.19 -5.34 3.61
CA TYR A 657 2.95 -5.62 5.03
C TYR A 657 3.24 -7.09 5.38
N LEU A 658 4.20 -7.30 6.28
CA LEU A 658 4.51 -8.60 6.86
C LEU A 658 4.24 -8.55 8.37
N GLU A 659 3.28 -9.36 8.83
CA GLU A 659 3.03 -9.59 10.25
C GLU A 659 3.52 -10.98 10.65
N LEU A 660 4.59 -10.99 11.45
CA LEU A 660 5.28 -12.19 11.87
C LEU A 660 5.07 -12.41 13.37
N ASN A 661 4.03 -13.17 13.72
CA ASN A 661 3.73 -13.55 15.10
C ASN A 661 4.25 -14.97 15.43
N GLY A 662 4.26 -15.85 14.43
CA GLY A 662 4.83 -17.20 14.45
C GLY A 662 6.22 -17.29 13.81
N THR A 663 6.43 -18.36 13.04
CA THR A 663 7.74 -18.72 12.47
C THR A 663 7.71 -18.78 10.95
N LEU A 664 8.66 -18.11 10.29
CA LEU A 664 8.99 -18.36 8.88
C LEU A 664 10.27 -19.19 8.80
N ASP A 665 10.15 -20.47 8.42
CA ASP A 665 11.28 -21.39 8.34
C ASP A 665 11.81 -21.50 6.90
N LEU A 666 12.94 -20.83 6.64
CA LEU A 666 13.58 -20.76 5.33
C LEU A 666 14.63 -21.88 5.20
N LYS A 667 14.27 -22.99 4.54
CA LYS A 667 15.20 -24.09 4.26
C LYS A 667 16.14 -23.75 3.11
N ASP A 668 17.27 -24.45 3.03
CA ASP A 668 18.26 -24.32 1.94
C ASP A 668 18.69 -22.85 1.72
N ASP A 669 18.81 -22.39 0.47
CA ASP A 669 19.11 -20.99 0.13
C ASP A 669 17.84 -20.11 0.05
N SER A 670 16.74 -20.48 0.72
CA SER A 670 15.51 -19.66 0.69
C SER A 670 15.70 -18.34 1.42
N GLN A 671 15.07 -17.28 0.90
CA GLN A 671 15.33 -15.89 1.33
C GLN A 671 14.04 -15.12 1.54
N LEU A 672 14.05 -14.21 2.52
CA LEU A 672 12.99 -13.24 2.73
C LEU A 672 13.40 -11.89 2.13
N LEU A 673 12.65 -11.45 1.11
CA LEU A 673 12.75 -10.14 0.51
C LEU A 673 11.57 -9.27 0.93
N GLN A 674 11.90 -8.03 1.28
CA GLN A 674 10.93 -6.99 1.60
C GLN A 674 11.29 -5.76 0.78
N THR A 675 10.31 -5.16 0.11
CA THR A 675 10.52 -3.97 -0.72
C THR A 675 10.60 -2.71 0.14
N SER A 676 10.90 -1.56 -0.47
CA SER A 676 10.90 -0.25 0.20
C SER A 676 9.52 0.22 0.66
N THR A 677 8.44 -0.51 0.36
CA THR A 677 7.08 -0.24 0.84
C THR A 677 6.59 -1.27 1.86
N SER A 678 7.39 -2.30 2.14
CA SER A 678 7.05 -3.41 3.04
C SER A 678 7.43 -3.08 4.48
N ASP A 679 6.40 -2.93 5.32
CA ASP A 679 6.57 -2.80 6.77
C ASP A 679 6.56 -4.16 7.45
N LEU A 680 7.22 -4.25 8.59
CA LEU A 680 7.37 -5.46 9.40
C LEU A 680 6.78 -5.19 10.78
N VAL A 681 5.77 -5.98 11.13
CA VAL A 681 5.14 -6.05 12.45
C VAL A 681 5.44 -7.42 13.03
N THR A 682 5.80 -7.48 14.31
CA THR A 682 6.14 -8.75 14.96
C THR A 682 5.52 -8.86 16.34
N SER A 683 5.23 -10.08 16.78
CA SER A 683 4.95 -10.38 18.19
C SER A 683 6.25 -10.55 19.00
N ALA A 684 6.12 -10.80 20.31
CA ALA A 684 7.25 -11.15 21.17
C ALA A 684 7.94 -12.48 20.78
N THR A 685 7.27 -13.35 20.02
CA THR A 685 7.76 -14.68 19.62
C THR A 685 8.05 -14.78 18.12
N GLY A 686 7.63 -13.79 17.34
CA GLY A 686 7.81 -13.71 15.90
C GLY A 686 9.26 -13.84 15.45
N LYS A 687 9.54 -14.80 14.57
CA LYS A 687 10.92 -15.09 14.14
C LYS A 687 11.03 -15.74 12.76
N ILE A 688 12.21 -15.63 12.17
CA ILE A 688 12.61 -16.45 11.03
C ILE A 688 13.67 -17.46 11.46
N LEU A 689 13.76 -18.59 10.75
CA LEU A 689 14.90 -19.50 10.79
C LEU A 689 15.59 -19.43 9.43
N ARG A 690 16.72 -18.73 9.35
CA ARG A 690 17.52 -18.62 8.13
C ARG A 690 18.81 -19.43 8.27
N ARG A 691 19.01 -20.40 7.37
CA ARG A 691 20.19 -21.26 7.33
C ARG A 691 21.32 -20.61 6.54
N GLN A 692 22.55 -20.81 6.98
CA GLN A 692 23.71 -20.37 6.24
C GLN A 692 24.92 -21.19 6.67
N GLU A 693 25.72 -21.68 5.73
CA GLU A 693 26.87 -22.54 6.02
C GLU A 693 28.17 -21.75 6.05
N GLY A 694 29.10 -22.12 6.94
CA GLY A 694 30.49 -21.66 6.94
C GLY A 694 31.48 -22.80 6.78
N THR A 695 32.78 -22.50 6.66
CA THR A 695 33.83 -23.53 6.81
C THR A 695 33.77 -24.12 8.21
N SER A 696 33.73 -25.45 8.30
CA SER A 696 33.78 -26.18 9.57
C SER A 696 35.21 -26.28 10.13
N ASN A 697 36.25 -26.04 9.34
CA ASN A 697 37.65 -26.17 9.77
C ASN A 697 37.98 -25.19 10.91
N ALA A 698 38.50 -25.74 12.02
CA ALA A 698 38.78 -25.00 13.25
C ALA A 698 39.91 -23.97 13.15
N PHE A 699 40.72 -24.02 12.09
CA PHE A 699 41.83 -23.10 11.85
C PHE A 699 41.46 -21.93 10.93
N ARG A 700 40.31 -22.00 10.26
CA ARG A 700 39.91 -21.06 9.21
C ARG A 700 38.80 -20.12 9.66
N TYR A 701 38.92 -18.85 9.30
CA TYR A 701 37.92 -17.84 9.61
C TYR A 701 36.74 -17.84 8.64
N ASN A 702 35.56 -17.62 9.20
CA ASN A 702 34.37 -17.14 8.52
C ASN A 702 34.15 -15.68 8.93
N TYR A 703 33.77 -14.84 7.97
CA TYR A 703 33.39 -13.44 8.19
C TYR A 703 31.88 -13.34 8.05
N TRP A 704 31.24 -12.94 9.13
CA TRP A 704 29.80 -13.04 9.32
C TRP A 704 29.18 -11.69 9.65
N SER A 705 27.87 -11.61 9.47
CA SER A 705 26.96 -10.63 10.04
C SER A 705 25.63 -11.33 10.25
N SER A 706 24.74 -10.71 11.03
CA SER A 706 23.45 -11.33 11.33
C SER A 706 22.32 -10.74 10.47
N PRO A 707 21.51 -11.60 9.80
CA PRO A 707 20.27 -11.19 9.15
C PRO A 707 19.11 -10.96 10.14
N VAL A 708 19.31 -11.30 11.42
CA VAL A 708 18.28 -11.25 12.48
C VAL A 708 18.77 -10.53 13.73
N GLY A 709 17.84 -10.00 14.50
CA GLY A 709 18.03 -9.47 15.84
C GLY A 709 17.29 -10.28 16.90
N THR A 710 17.34 -9.80 18.14
CA THR A 710 16.53 -10.37 19.25
C THR A 710 15.03 -10.27 18.94
N VAL A 711 14.27 -11.33 19.24
CA VAL A 711 12.79 -11.32 19.12
C VAL A 711 12.17 -10.26 20.03
N GLY A 712 11.05 -9.69 19.58
CA GLY A 712 10.37 -8.63 20.31
C GLY A 712 9.19 -8.09 19.52
N ALA A 713 8.18 -7.58 20.24
CA ALA A 713 7.01 -7.01 19.60
C ALA A 713 7.35 -5.66 18.95
N THR A 714 6.84 -5.43 17.74
CA THR A 714 7.01 -4.17 17.01
C THR A 714 5.67 -3.70 16.47
N SER A 715 5.39 -2.40 16.58
CA SER A 715 4.16 -1.80 16.06
C SER A 715 4.28 -1.44 14.59
N LEU A 716 3.15 -1.36 13.89
CA LEU A 716 3.09 -0.84 12.53
C LEU A 716 3.65 0.58 12.46
N THR A 717 4.75 0.72 11.74
CA THR A 717 5.48 1.96 11.50
C THR A 717 6.09 1.87 10.10
N ASP A 718 6.21 3.00 9.40
CA ASP A 718 7.01 3.05 8.17
C ASP A 718 8.47 2.83 8.54
N ASN A 719 8.97 1.64 8.26
CA ASN A 719 10.33 1.26 8.60
C ASN A 719 11.32 1.44 7.44
N ASN A 720 10.87 2.05 6.33
CA ASN A 720 11.63 2.28 5.11
C ASN A 720 12.00 3.76 4.89
N THR A 721 11.77 4.62 5.89
CA THR A 721 12.16 6.03 5.84
C THR A 721 13.69 6.23 5.73
N ALA A 722 14.13 7.46 5.49
CA ALA A 722 15.56 7.82 5.51
C ALA A 722 16.20 7.73 6.92
N THR A 723 15.41 7.52 7.97
CA THR A 723 15.90 7.39 9.34
C THR A 723 16.20 5.94 9.70
N ASN A 724 17.08 5.73 10.68
CA ASN A 724 17.39 4.39 11.14
C ASN A 724 16.14 3.71 11.70
N ASN A 725 15.80 2.53 11.18
CA ASN A 725 14.71 1.73 11.72
C ASN A 725 15.05 1.23 13.12
N THR A 726 14.44 1.86 14.13
CA THR A 726 14.64 1.52 15.55
C THR A 726 14.07 0.16 15.94
N ASN A 727 13.24 -0.45 15.09
CA ASN A 727 12.72 -1.79 15.33
C ASN A 727 13.79 -2.87 15.09
N ASN A 728 14.89 -2.58 14.40
CA ASN A 728 16.00 -3.52 14.27
C ASN A 728 16.76 -3.65 15.60
N THR A 729 16.78 -4.85 16.15
CA THR A 729 17.39 -5.14 17.46
C THR A 729 18.78 -5.76 17.27
N PRO A 730 19.73 -5.51 18.20
CA PRO A 730 21.04 -6.12 18.11
C PRO A 730 21.01 -7.66 18.19
N PHE A 731 22.00 -8.27 17.55
CA PHE A 731 22.25 -9.71 17.58
C PHE A 731 23.28 -10.07 18.65
N LYS A 732 23.22 -11.29 19.19
CA LYS A 732 24.25 -11.88 20.04
C LYS A 732 24.62 -13.24 19.47
N ILE A 733 25.92 -13.56 19.44
CA ILE A 733 26.39 -14.83 18.85
C ILE A 733 25.81 -16.07 19.55
N ASN A 734 25.50 -15.99 20.85
CA ASN A 734 24.85 -17.08 21.57
C ASN A 734 23.41 -17.40 21.10
N MET A 735 22.84 -16.60 20.19
CA MET A 735 21.56 -16.86 19.54
C MET A 735 21.69 -17.83 18.36
N LEU A 736 22.91 -18.08 17.84
CA LEU A 736 23.13 -19.05 16.77
C LEU A 736 22.72 -20.45 17.20
N LYS A 737 22.07 -21.17 16.29
CA LYS A 737 21.81 -22.60 16.45
C LYS A 737 22.64 -23.44 15.49
N ASP A 738 22.86 -24.70 15.86
CA ASP A 738 23.40 -25.73 14.98
C ASP A 738 22.34 -26.25 13.99
N GLU A 739 22.74 -27.16 13.10
CA GLU A 739 21.85 -27.79 12.12
C GLU A 739 20.68 -28.57 12.72
N THR A 740 20.76 -28.94 14.01
CA THR A 740 19.70 -29.66 14.74
C THR A 740 18.76 -28.72 15.51
N GLY A 741 19.04 -27.42 15.52
CA GLY A 741 18.22 -26.39 16.18
C GLY A 741 18.58 -26.12 17.64
N PHE A 742 19.66 -26.71 18.17
CA PHE A 742 20.13 -26.42 19.52
C PHE A 742 21.07 -25.21 19.53
N ASN A 743 21.13 -24.50 20.66
CA ASN A 743 22.06 -23.37 20.81
C ASN A 743 23.50 -23.85 20.62
N MET A 744 24.26 -23.10 19.80
CA MET A 744 25.68 -23.33 19.63
C MET A 744 26.39 -23.29 20.99
N GLN A 745 27.26 -24.27 21.22
CA GLN A 745 28.07 -24.34 22.43
C GLN A 745 29.39 -23.59 22.22
N PHE A 746 29.98 -23.10 23.32
CA PHE A 746 31.20 -22.29 23.30
C PHE A 746 32.35 -22.93 24.09
N THR A 747 33.57 -22.65 23.67
CA THR A 747 34.80 -23.04 24.38
C THR A 747 35.77 -21.86 24.48
N SER A 748 36.54 -21.77 25.56
CA SER A 748 37.62 -20.79 25.70
C SER A 748 38.96 -21.29 25.13
N ALA A 749 39.03 -22.58 24.75
CA ALA A 749 40.19 -23.13 24.05
C ALA A 749 40.30 -22.57 22.62
N TYR A 750 41.46 -22.71 21.98
CA TYR A 750 41.62 -22.31 20.57
C TYR A 750 40.67 -23.06 19.63
N ASN A 751 40.31 -24.30 19.95
CA ASN A 751 39.32 -25.08 19.22
C ASN A 751 38.84 -26.26 20.07
N GLU A 752 37.59 -26.67 19.88
CA GLU A 752 37.00 -27.90 20.43
C GLU A 752 35.89 -28.35 19.48
N VAL A 753 35.87 -29.64 19.13
CA VAL A 753 34.93 -30.17 18.12
C VAL A 753 33.48 -29.87 18.52
N GLY A 754 32.71 -29.29 17.60
CA GLY A 754 31.31 -28.94 17.79
C GLY A 754 31.07 -27.65 18.57
N LYS A 755 32.11 -26.92 18.98
CA LYS A 755 31.98 -25.67 19.73
C LYS A 755 32.62 -24.49 19.02
N ILE A 756 32.02 -23.33 19.19
CA ILE A 756 32.60 -22.06 18.74
C ILE A 756 33.63 -21.61 19.78
N SER A 757 34.88 -21.40 19.33
CA SER A 757 35.90 -20.84 20.21
C SER A 757 35.70 -19.34 20.40
N THR A 758 35.60 -18.91 21.66
CA THR A 758 35.49 -17.48 22.01
C THR A 758 36.79 -16.70 21.79
N TYR A 759 37.91 -17.40 21.60
CA TYR A 759 39.21 -16.77 21.33
C TYR A 759 39.26 -16.08 19.97
N TRP A 760 38.44 -16.53 19.00
CA TRP A 760 38.46 -16.06 17.61
C TRP A 760 37.29 -15.13 17.25
N LEU A 761 36.59 -14.59 18.25
CA LEU A 761 35.48 -13.66 18.07
C LEU A 761 35.97 -12.22 18.09
N TYR A 762 36.05 -11.61 16.90
CA TYR A 762 36.50 -10.23 16.72
C TYR A 762 35.57 -9.43 15.81
N THR A 763 35.53 -8.13 16.02
CA THR A 763 34.91 -7.14 15.13
C THR A 763 35.95 -6.06 14.83
N PHE A 764 35.80 -5.35 13.71
CA PHE A 764 36.70 -4.29 13.28
C PHE A 764 35.90 -3.04 12.96
N LYS A 765 36.13 -1.95 13.68
CA LYS A 765 35.32 -0.73 13.57
C LYS A 765 36.22 0.49 13.55
N ASN A 766 36.22 1.21 12.43
CA ASN A 766 37.03 2.41 12.23
C ASN A 766 38.52 2.19 12.60
N GLY A 767 39.05 1.00 12.28
CA GLY A 767 40.43 0.65 12.63
C GLY A 767 41.41 1.04 11.53
N ILE A 768 42.66 1.30 11.89
CA ILE A 768 43.73 1.71 10.94
C ILE A 768 44.75 0.59 10.75
N THR A 769 44.96 -0.20 11.79
CA THR A 769 45.99 -1.22 11.85
C THR A 769 45.42 -2.56 12.30
N TYR A 770 46.20 -3.62 12.08
CA TYR A 770 45.87 -4.96 12.57
C TYR A 770 45.61 -5.03 14.09
N TRP A 771 46.10 -4.08 14.88
CA TRP A 771 45.91 -4.09 16.33
C TRP A 771 44.54 -3.53 16.78
N ASP A 772 43.77 -2.98 15.86
CA ASP A 772 42.46 -2.38 16.14
C ASP A 772 41.31 -3.42 16.10
N TRP A 773 41.60 -4.69 15.83
CA TRP A 773 40.64 -5.79 15.99
C TRP A 773 40.20 -5.91 17.46
N ALA A 774 38.91 -5.71 17.70
CA ALA A 774 38.34 -5.76 19.05
C ALA A 774 37.72 -7.13 19.32
N SER A 775 38.21 -7.83 20.35
CA SER A 775 37.60 -9.07 20.80
C SER A 775 36.28 -8.81 21.52
N PHE A 776 35.37 -9.78 21.46
CA PHE A 776 34.10 -9.71 22.19
C PHE A 776 33.66 -11.09 22.68
N ASN A 777 32.67 -11.14 23.56
CA ASN A 777 32.16 -12.38 24.13
C ASN A 777 30.80 -12.76 23.53
N PRO A 778 30.33 -14.01 23.69
CA PRO A 778 29.08 -14.46 23.06
C PRO A 778 27.82 -13.67 23.43
N ASN A 779 27.83 -12.91 24.53
CA ASN A 779 26.71 -12.08 24.99
C ASN A 779 26.79 -10.62 24.53
N THR A 780 27.90 -10.21 23.90
CA THR A 780 28.05 -8.84 23.37
C THR A 780 27.03 -8.60 22.26
N THR A 781 26.34 -7.46 22.35
CA THR A 781 25.39 -7.01 21.32
C THR A 781 26.12 -6.47 20.10
N LEU A 782 25.87 -7.06 18.94
CA LEU A 782 26.32 -6.60 17.64
C LEU A 782 25.16 -5.89 16.93
N LEU A 783 25.38 -4.64 16.53
CA LEU A 783 24.39 -3.86 15.81
C LEU A 783 24.17 -4.45 14.41
N SER A 784 22.97 -4.32 13.86
CA SER A 784 22.67 -4.72 12.49
C SER A 784 23.61 -3.99 11.51
N GLY A 785 24.15 -4.72 10.54
CA GLY A 785 25.13 -4.22 9.56
C GLY A 785 26.59 -4.34 10.00
N VAL A 786 26.85 -4.57 11.30
CA VAL A 786 28.21 -4.79 11.82
C VAL A 786 28.61 -6.25 11.64
N GLY A 787 29.76 -6.47 11.01
CA GLY A 787 30.32 -7.81 10.84
C GLY A 787 31.20 -8.26 12.02
N TYR A 788 31.44 -9.57 12.06
CA TYR A 788 32.30 -10.23 13.03
C TYR A 788 33.02 -11.43 12.40
N THR A 789 34.10 -11.89 13.05
CA THR A 789 34.82 -13.11 12.67
C THR A 789 34.51 -14.24 13.61
N GLN A 790 34.54 -15.47 13.07
CA GLN A 790 34.47 -16.69 13.85
C GLN A 790 35.21 -17.80 13.10
N LYS A 791 36.00 -18.64 13.79
CA LYS A 791 36.54 -19.87 13.18
C LYS A 791 35.53 -21.01 13.18
N GLY A 792 35.73 -21.98 12.28
CA GLY A 792 34.91 -23.20 12.24
C GLY A 792 34.96 -23.99 13.56
N THR A 793 34.00 -24.89 13.75
CA THR A 793 33.85 -25.67 15.00
C THR A 793 34.65 -26.96 15.04
N GLY A 794 35.34 -27.32 13.96
CA GLY A 794 36.06 -28.60 13.83
C GLY A 794 35.16 -29.81 13.58
N ASN A 795 33.87 -29.62 13.27
CA ASN A 795 32.97 -30.72 12.89
C ASN A 795 33.44 -31.44 11.62
N ALA A 796 33.15 -32.74 11.53
CA ALA A 796 33.45 -33.55 10.36
C ALA A 796 32.64 -33.04 9.14
N GLY A 797 33.32 -32.73 8.04
CA GLY A 797 32.73 -32.10 6.86
C GLY A 797 33.57 -30.92 6.38
N LEU A 798 33.28 -30.38 5.19
CA LEU A 798 33.94 -29.16 4.68
C LEU A 798 33.22 -27.89 5.14
N GLN A 799 31.93 -28.01 5.47
CA GLN A 799 31.06 -26.90 5.84
C GLN A 799 30.21 -27.31 7.04
N GLN A 800 29.79 -26.31 7.83
CA GLN A 800 28.81 -26.45 8.91
C GLN A 800 27.68 -25.46 8.66
N GLN A 801 26.44 -25.91 8.81
CA GLN A 801 25.26 -25.07 8.76
C GLN A 801 25.02 -24.40 10.12
N TYR A 802 24.74 -23.10 10.09
CA TYR A 802 24.26 -22.33 11.23
C TYR A 802 22.83 -21.87 10.94
N ILE A 803 21.98 -21.84 11.96
CA ILE A 803 20.64 -21.28 11.86
C ILE A 803 20.63 -19.95 12.62
N PHE A 804 20.41 -18.87 11.87
CA PHE A 804 20.09 -17.56 12.40
C PHE A 804 18.60 -17.55 12.75
N GLU A 805 18.32 -17.69 14.05
CA GLU A 805 16.97 -17.66 14.61
C GLU A 805 16.73 -16.32 15.33
N GLY A 806 15.74 -15.55 14.89
CA GLY A 806 15.40 -14.27 15.50
C GLY A 806 14.45 -13.43 14.66
N LYS A 807 14.23 -12.18 15.09
CA LYS A 807 13.43 -11.23 14.33
C LYS A 807 14.21 -10.77 13.10
N PRO A 808 13.66 -10.86 11.86
CA PRO A 808 14.38 -10.39 10.69
C PRO A 808 14.68 -8.90 10.79
N ASN A 809 15.86 -8.50 10.35
CA ASN A 809 16.14 -7.10 10.10
C ASN A 809 15.36 -6.65 8.86
N ASN A 810 14.78 -5.45 8.88
CA ASN A 810 14.05 -4.87 7.75
C ASN A 810 14.25 -3.36 7.66
N GLY A 811 14.04 -2.79 6.47
CA GLY A 811 14.02 -1.35 6.27
C GLY A 811 15.40 -0.73 6.42
N THR A 812 15.47 0.59 6.65
CA THR A 812 16.73 1.34 6.66
C THR A 812 17.56 1.04 7.91
N ILE A 813 18.83 0.67 7.72
CA ILE A 813 19.82 0.47 8.79
C ILE A 813 20.98 1.44 8.56
N LEU A 814 21.26 2.24 9.58
CA LEU A 814 22.30 3.26 9.56
C LEU A 814 23.44 2.86 10.51
N VAL A 815 24.65 2.74 9.96
CA VAL A 815 25.87 2.49 10.73
C VAL A 815 26.76 3.71 10.69
N ASN A 816 26.92 4.40 11.82
CA ASN A 816 27.78 5.57 11.91
C ASN A 816 29.25 5.16 11.86
N VAL A 817 30.02 5.88 11.04
CA VAL A 817 31.44 5.64 10.81
C VAL A 817 32.23 6.92 11.00
N THR A 818 33.48 6.74 11.41
CA THR A 818 34.43 7.83 11.61
C THR A 818 35.69 7.47 10.85
N ASP A 819 36.13 8.35 9.96
CA ASP A 819 37.46 8.28 9.39
C ASP A 819 38.48 8.78 10.42
N VAL A 820 39.05 7.84 11.18
CA VAL A 820 39.98 8.14 12.29
C VAL A 820 41.36 8.53 11.75
N GLY A 821 41.76 7.98 10.61
CA GLY A 821 43.03 8.30 9.97
C GLY A 821 43.03 9.62 9.19
N GLY A 822 41.84 10.13 8.85
CA GLY A 822 41.62 11.43 8.23
C GLY A 822 41.84 11.44 6.71
N PRO A 823 41.52 12.56 6.04
CA PRO A 823 41.56 12.64 4.58
C PRO A 823 42.95 12.34 4.01
N GLY A 824 43.01 11.51 2.98
CA GLY A 824 44.27 11.09 2.35
C GLY A 824 44.78 9.78 2.93
N SER A 825 43.98 8.74 2.78
CA SER A 825 44.29 7.39 3.25
C SER A 825 45.58 6.84 2.67
N ILE A 826 46.43 6.35 3.56
CA ILE A 826 47.63 5.57 3.27
C ILE A 826 47.50 4.27 4.06
N THR A 827 47.64 3.14 3.37
CA THR A 827 47.55 1.80 3.94
C THR A 827 48.40 1.66 5.21
N SER A 828 47.81 1.09 6.28
CA SER A 828 48.46 0.90 7.60
C SER A 828 48.93 2.18 8.31
N VAL A 829 48.62 3.37 7.81
CA VAL A 829 49.01 4.67 8.41
C VAL A 829 47.79 5.53 8.72
N SER A 830 46.94 5.76 7.74
CA SER A 830 45.71 6.58 7.83
C SER A 830 44.49 5.94 7.17
N LYS A 831 44.63 4.79 6.50
CA LYS A 831 43.50 4.09 5.90
C LYS A 831 42.59 3.55 6.99
N THR A 832 41.41 4.14 7.15
CA THR A 832 40.39 3.68 8.11
C THR A 832 39.54 2.58 7.48
N GLU A 833 39.43 1.42 8.13
CA GLU A 833 38.63 0.29 7.64
C GLU A 833 37.53 -0.10 8.64
N TYR A 834 36.48 -0.72 8.11
CA TYR A 834 35.35 -1.19 8.90
C TYR A 834 34.86 -2.55 8.39
N LEU A 835 34.60 -3.48 9.32
CA LEU A 835 34.00 -4.78 9.02
C LEU A 835 32.47 -4.67 9.08
N PHE A 836 31.86 -4.67 7.91
CA PHE A 836 30.41 -4.75 7.72
C PHE A 836 29.99 -6.18 7.38
N GLY A 837 28.69 -6.39 7.24
CA GLY A 837 28.18 -7.53 6.50
C GLY A 837 26.71 -7.37 6.18
N ASN A 838 26.23 -8.22 5.27
CA ASN A 838 24.84 -8.20 4.82
C ASN A 838 23.86 -8.44 6.00
N PRO A 839 23.11 -7.40 6.43
CA PRO A 839 22.25 -7.50 7.60
C PRO A 839 20.87 -8.06 7.30
N TYR A 840 20.58 -8.47 6.05
CA TYR A 840 19.25 -8.86 5.64
C TYR A 840 19.13 -10.37 5.36
N PRO A 841 17.94 -10.96 5.54
CA PRO A 841 17.68 -12.37 5.23
C PRO A 841 17.54 -12.65 3.71
N SER A 842 18.18 -11.83 2.88
CA SER A 842 18.28 -11.93 1.41
C SER A 842 19.65 -11.47 0.93
N ALA A 843 20.01 -11.81 -0.31
CA ALA A 843 21.23 -11.30 -0.92
C ALA A 843 21.15 -9.79 -1.15
N LEU A 844 22.32 -9.13 -1.21
CA LEU A 844 22.46 -7.70 -1.48
C LEU A 844 23.14 -7.46 -2.83
N ASP A 845 22.70 -6.43 -3.55
CA ASP A 845 23.38 -5.90 -4.73
C ASP A 845 24.52 -4.95 -4.29
N VAL A 846 25.76 -5.34 -4.63
CA VAL A 846 26.98 -4.59 -4.29
C VAL A 846 27.00 -3.21 -4.96
N ASN A 847 26.52 -3.12 -6.20
CA ASN A 847 26.56 -1.87 -6.95
C ASN A 847 25.60 -0.86 -6.33
N LYS A 848 24.40 -1.30 -5.97
CA LYS A 848 23.43 -0.45 -5.28
C LYS A 848 23.93 -0.03 -3.90
N PHE A 849 24.60 -0.93 -3.16
CA PHE A 849 25.23 -0.60 -1.90
C PHE A 849 26.33 0.47 -2.06
N ILE A 850 27.20 0.35 -3.07
CA ILE A 850 28.25 1.35 -3.34
C ILE A 850 27.63 2.70 -3.71
N ASP A 851 26.61 2.71 -4.58
CA ASP A 851 25.95 3.94 -5.02
C ASP A 851 25.26 4.68 -3.86
N ASP A 852 24.62 3.96 -2.94
CA ASP A 852 23.95 4.53 -1.77
C ASP A 852 24.92 5.06 -0.71
N ASN A 853 26.21 4.71 -0.80
CA ASN A 853 27.25 5.05 0.18
C ASN A 853 28.37 5.92 -0.39
N ALA A 854 28.12 6.53 -1.56
CA ALA A 854 29.05 7.44 -2.21
C ALA A 854 29.49 8.58 -1.28
N GLY A 855 30.81 8.79 -1.20
CA GLY A 855 31.42 9.84 -0.38
C GLY A 855 31.66 9.46 1.08
N VAL A 856 31.22 8.28 1.54
CA VAL A 856 31.53 7.74 2.89
C VAL A 856 32.52 6.59 2.82
N ILE A 857 32.35 5.70 1.83
CA ILE A 857 33.24 4.57 1.56
C ILE A 857 34.04 4.78 0.27
N ASP A 858 35.16 4.08 0.10
CA ASP A 858 36.02 4.13 -1.11
C ASP A 858 35.38 3.51 -2.37
N GLY A 859 34.35 2.69 -2.18
CA GLY A 859 33.63 2.01 -3.28
C GLY A 859 34.23 0.66 -3.66
N THR A 860 35.13 0.08 -2.84
CA THR A 860 35.61 -1.29 -3.01
C THR A 860 35.30 -2.14 -1.78
N LEU A 861 34.75 -3.33 -2.01
CA LEU A 861 34.50 -4.29 -0.94
C LEU A 861 35.57 -5.39 -0.95
N GLN A 862 36.08 -5.70 0.23
CA GLN A 862 37.12 -6.70 0.47
C GLN A 862 36.53 -7.92 1.19
N LEU A 863 36.61 -9.09 0.55
CA LEU A 863 36.03 -10.35 1.03
C LEU A 863 37.14 -11.32 1.43
N TRP A 864 37.18 -11.68 2.72
CA TRP A 864 38.18 -12.61 3.23
C TRP A 864 37.94 -14.03 2.71
N GLN A 865 38.96 -14.65 2.10
CA GLN A 865 39.00 -16.07 1.80
C GLN A 865 40.20 -16.72 2.51
N GLN A 866 39.96 -17.82 3.21
CA GLN A 866 41.04 -18.72 3.64
C GLN A 866 40.86 -20.10 2.99
N TRP A 867 41.72 -20.42 2.01
CA TRP A 867 41.59 -21.62 1.20
C TRP A 867 42.40 -22.81 1.73
N ALA A 868 43.40 -22.58 2.58
CA ALA A 868 44.21 -23.63 3.18
C ALA A 868 44.87 -23.19 4.51
N GLY A 869 45.72 -24.06 5.07
CA GLY A 869 46.40 -23.85 6.35
C GLY A 869 45.61 -24.44 7.51
N ASP A 870 46.31 -25.18 8.37
CA ASP A 870 45.76 -25.88 9.54
C ASP A 870 46.56 -25.47 10.80
N SER A 871 46.69 -24.15 10.98
CA SER A 871 47.44 -23.54 12.07
C SER A 871 46.70 -22.33 12.64
N HIS A 872 46.93 -22.03 13.92
CA HIS A 872 46.46 -20.80 14.55
C HIS A 872 47.46 -19.64 14.43
N TYR A 873 48.69 -19.89 13.97
CA TYR A 873 49.72 -18.88 13.76
C TYR A 873 49.47 -18.07 12.47
N LEU A 874 49.40 -16.74 12.60
CA LEU A 874 49.05 -15.82 11.51
C LEU A 874 49.96 -15.96 10.26
N ASN A 875 51.27 -16.12 10.47
CA ASN A 875 52.25 -16.27 9.39
C ASN A 875 52.15 -17.61 8.62
N GLU A 876 51.35 -18.56 9.12
CA GLU A 876 51.09 -19.86 8.47
C GLU A 876 49.73 -19.91 7.77
N TYR A 877 48.93 -18.83 7.84
CA TYR A 877 47.61 -18.78 7.20
C TYR A 877 47.76 -18.81 5.68
N LYS A 878 46.84 -19.53 5.00
CA LYS A 878 46.70 -19.47 3.54
C LYS A 878 45.38 -18.81 3.16
N GLY A 879 45.38 -17.48 3.15
CA GLY A 879 44.20 -16.66 2.95
C GLY A 879 44.52 -15.20 2.67
N GLY A 880 43.53 -14.44 2.23
CA GLY A 880 43.59 -12.99 2.03
C GLY A 880 42.30 -12.43 1.44
N TYR A 881 42.33 -11.20 0.95
CA TYR A 881 41.12 -10.48 0.56
C TYR A 881 40.92 -10.44 -0.95
N ALA A 882 39.76 -10.92 -1.40
CA ALA A 882 39.26 -10.68 -2.75
C ALA A 882 38.63 -9.28 -2.82
N GLN A 883 38.70 -8.63 -3.97
CA GLN A 883 38.12 -7.29 -4.17
C GLN A 883 36.93 -7.37 -5.13
N VAL A 884 35.86 -6.64 -4.84
CA VAL A 884 34.70 -6.47 -5.72
C VAL A 884 34.18 -5.04 -5.68
N ASN A 885 33.83 -4.53 -6.86
CA ASN A 885 33.26 -3.20 -7.06
C ASN A 885 32.34 -3.21 -8.30
N LYS A 886 31.95 -2.04 -8.82
CA LYS A 886 31.02 -1.90 -9.97
C LYS A 886 31.60 -2.34 -11.31
N LEU A 887 32.93 -2.41 -11.44
CA LEU A 887 33.60 -2.86 -12.66
C LEU A 887 33.62 -4.38 -12.73
N GLY A 888 33.96 -5.02 -11.61
CA GLY A 888 34.15 -6.45 -11.55
C GLY A 888 34.77 -6.88 -10.23
N SER A 889 35.60 -7.92 -10.30
CA SER A 889 36.22 -8.50 -9.12
C SER A 889 37.57 -9.12 -9.42
N CYS A 890 38.43 -9.19 -8.40
CA CYS A 890 39.71 -9.90 -8.39
C CYS A 890 39.72 -10.94 -7.27
N ARG A 891 40.31 -12.10 -7.54
CA ARG A 891 40.45 -13.18 -6.53
C ARG A 891 41.31 -12.74 -5.36
N ALA A 892 41.08 -13.36 -4.21
CA ALA A 892 41.92 -13.17 -3.04
C ALA A 892 43.36 -13.59 -3.35
N TYR A 893 44.31 -12.84 -2.82
CA TYR A 893 45.73 -13.19 -2.85
C TYR A 893 46.24 -13.41 -1.43
N GLN A 894 47.33 -14.17 -1.27
CA GLN A 894 47.89 -14.48 0.04
C GLN A 894 48.25 -13.19 0.81
N PHE A 895 47.56 -12.98 1.93
CA PHE A 895 47.89 -11.96 2.91
C PHE A 895 49.28 -12.24 3.49
N VAL A 896 50.12 -11.20 3.55
CA VAL A 896 51.48 -11.29 4.09
C VAL A 896 51.47 -10.88 5.56
N GLY A 897 51.76 -11.82 6.47
CA GLY A 897 51.89 -11.55 7.91
C GLY A 897 53.17 -10.81 8.29
N ILE A 898 53.28 -10.44 9.58
CA ILE A 898 54.49 -9.82 10.17
C ILE A 898 55.66 -10.82 10.03
N GLU A 899 56.53 -10.57 9.04
CA GLU A 899 57.70 -11.38 8.62
C GLU A 899 57.43 -12.78 8.01
N GLY A 900 56.40 -12.94 7.16
CA GLY A 900 56.06 -14.24 6.54
C GLY A 900 56.65 -14.54 5.15
N ALA A 901 57.24 -15.74 4.98
CA ALA A 901 57.68 -16.29 3.69
C ALA A 901 56.52 -16.89 2.86
N ASN A 902 56.70 -16.97 1.54
CA ASN A 902 55.74 -17.58 0.60
C ASN A 902 55.47 -19.07 0.92
N ASN A 903 54.22 -19.42 1.22
CA ASN A 903 53.80 -20.76 1.70
C ASN A 903 53.35 -21.76 0.59
N GLY A 904 53.68 -21.47 -0.67
CA GLY A 904 53.54 -22.38 -1.82
C GLY A 904 52.23 -22.32 -2.62
N SER A 905 51.15 -21.71 -2.12
CA SER A 905 49.90 -21.47 -2.88
C SER A 905 49.41 -20.07 -2.54
N GLN A 906 49.30 -19.21 -3.53
CA GLN A 906 49.13 -17.77 -3.31
C GLN A 906 47.80 -17.21 -3.80
N ASP A 907 47.04 -18.00 -4.54
CA ASP A 907 45.78 -17.60 -5.11
C ASP A 907 44.60 -18.21 -4.36
N GLY A 908 43.65 -17.33 -4.06
CA GLY A 908 42.29 -17.68 -3.77
C GLY A 908 41.66 -18.44 -4.93
N THR A 909 40.72 -19.30 -4.58
CA THR A 909 40.05 -20.22 -5.50
C THR A 909 38.66 -19.73 -5.90
N ILE A 910 38.23 -18.59 -5.35
CA ILE A 910 36.87 -18.06 -5.50
C ILE A 910 36.94 -16.62 -6.01
N THR A 911 36.14 -16.31 -7.02
CA THR A 911 35.98 -14.97 -7.60
C THR A 911 34.66 -14.36 -7.11
N PRO A 912 34.65 -13.13 -6.58
CA PRO A 912 33.41 -12.51 -6.14
C PRO A 912 32.45 -12.23 -7.30
N SER A 913 31.15 -12.32 -7.03
CA SER A 913 30.11 -11.76 -7.90
C SER A 913 29.62 -10.43 -7.34
N LYS A 914 28.79 -9.71 -8.10
CA LYS A 914 28.15 -8.46 -7.65
C LYS A 914 27.08 -8.63 -6.57
N TYR A 915 26.88 -9.85 -6.06
CA TYR A 915 25.90 -10.15 -5.04
C TYR A 915 26.55 -10.65 -3.76
N LEU A 916 26.19 -10.04 -2.63
CA LEU A 916 26.61 -10.47 -1.31
C LEU A 916 25.57 -11.43 -0.72
N PRO A 917 25.93 -12.69 -0.42
CA PRO A 917 25.03 -13.64 0.22
C PRO A 917 24.54 -13.19 1.60
N VAL A 918 23.49 -13.85 2.09
CA VAL A 918 22.93 -13.62 3.43
C VAL A 918 24.02 -13.81 4.49
N GLY A 919 24.22 -12.79 5.33
CA GLY A 919 25.17 -12.84 6.44
C GLY A 919 26.65 -12.76 6.08
N GLN A 920 27.03 -12.64 4.79
CA GLN A 920 28.44 -12.52 4.40
C GLN A 920 29.04 -11.20 4.93
N GLY A 921 30.15 -11.30 5.67
CA GLY A 921 30.94 -10.15 6.13
C GLY A 921 31.95 -9.65 5.09
N PHE A 922 32.24 -8.36 5.07
CA PHE A 922 33.18 -7.70 4.17
C PHE A 922 33.84 -6.48 4.83
N ILE A 923 35.05 -6.15 4.41
CA ILE A 923 35.76 -4.93 4.80
C ILE A 923 35.63 -3.88 3.69
N THR A 924 35.51 -2.62 4.04
CA THR A 924 35.63 -1.48 3.11
C THR A 924 36.32 -0.33 3.83
N GLU A 925 36.93 0.56 3.06
CA GLU A 925 37.57 1.75 3.58
C GLU A 925 36.54 2.84 3.86
N ILE A 926 36.70 3.55 4.97
CA ILE A 926 35.95 4.74 5.33
C ILE A 926 36.80 5.95 4.94
N ILE A 927 36.32 6.74 3.98
CA ILE A 927 37.04 7.91 3.42
C ILE A 927 36.56 9.24 3.99
N ALA A 928 35.47 9.23 4.75
CA ALA A 928 34.92 10.39 5.44
C ALA A 928 34.04 9.99 6.62
N ASN A 929 33.94 10.88 7.62
CA ASN A 929 32.94 10.75 8.68
C ASN A 929 31.53 10.79 8.07
N GLY A 930 30.67 9.87 8.50
CA GLY A 930 29.33 9.80 7.97
C GLY A 930 28.57 8.58 8.45
N THR A 931 27.64 8.14 7.61
CA THR A 931 26.76 7.01 7.91
C THR A 931 26.72 6.09 6.70
N VAL A 932 27.02 4.82 6.93
CA VAL A 932 26.82 3.76 5.95
C VAL A 932 25.37 3.28 6.03
N VAL A 933 24.70 3.23 4.88
CA VAL A 933 23.28 2.95 4.71
C VAL A 933 23.09 1.57 4.09
N PHE A 934 22.35 0.71 4.80
CA PHE A 934 21.67 -0.42 4.20
C PHE A 934 20.18 -0.09 4.08
N ASN A 935 19.55 -0.42 2.96
CA ASN A 935 18.11 -0.23 2.77
C ASN A 935 17.50 -1.35 1.91
N ASN A 936 16.16 -1.45 1.92
CA ASN A 936 15.44 -2.50 1.20
C ASN A 936 15.60 -2.45 -0.33
N SER A 937 15.99 -1.31 -0.92
CA SER A 937 16.25 -1.21 -2.37
C SER A 937 17.52 -1.93 -2.82
N GLN A 938 18.40 -2.30 -1.88
CA GLN A 938 19.62 -3.06 -2.15
C GLN A 938 19.39 -4.57 -2.14
N ARG A 939 18.22 -5.05 -1.71
CA ARG A 939 17.91 -6.48 -1.58
C ARG A 939 17.57 -7.11 -2.93
N VAL A 940 18.11 -8.29 -3.19
CA VAL A 940 17.85 -9.08 -4.40
C VAL A 940 17.75 -10.57 -4.06
N PHE A 941 16.91 -11.30 -4.80
CA PHE A 941 16.83 -12.75 -4.65
C PHE A 941 17.84 -13.42 -5.56
N ILE A 942 18.97 -13.84 -5.00
CA ILE A 942 20.05 -14.52 -5.73
C ILE A 942 20.56 -15.68 -4.89
N LYS A 943 20.61 -16.89 -5.47
CA LYS A 943 21.02 -18.11 -4.77
C LYS A 943 22.54 -18.28 -4.83
N GLU A 944 23.09 -18.99 -3.85
CA GLU A 944 24.50 -19.37 -3.89
C GLU A 944 24.76 -20.52 -4.86
N ALA A 945 23.75 -21.39 -5.08
CA ALA A 945 23.82 -22.48 -6.03
C ALA A 945 23.93 -22.03 -7.50
N ASP A 946 23.48 -20.81 -7.81
CA ASP A 946 23.52 -20.25 -9.16
C ASP A 946 24.91 -19.71 -9.53
N ALA A 947 25.82 -19.58 -8.54
CA ALA A 947 27.15 -19.00 -8.74
C ALA A 947 28.03 -19.92 -9.62
N ASP A 948 28.46 -19.40 -10.76
CA ASP A 948 29.30 -20.11 -11.73
C ASP A 948 30.75 -19.60 -11.80
N GLY A 949 31.07 -18.57 -11.00
CA GLY A 949 32.35 -17.88 -10.95
C GLY A 949 32.41 -16.62 -11.81
N THR A 950 31.31 -16.24 -12.47
CA THR A 950 31.20 -14.97 -13.20
C THR A 950 30.67 -13.85 -12.30
N TYR A 951 30.86 -12.61 -12.74
CA TYR A 951 30.50 -11.43 -11.96
C TYR A 951 28.97 -11.23 -11.82
N ASP A 952 28.20 -11.58 -12.86
CA ASP A 952 26.77 -11.26 -12.94
C ASP A 952 25.82 -12.40 -12.53
N ASN A 953 26.33 -13.58 -12.15
CA ASN A 953 25.51 -14.75 -11.90
C ASN A 953 25.78 -15.42 -10.54
N GLY A 954 24.74 -15.54 -9.72
CA GLY A 954 24.74 -16.18 -8.40
C GLY A 954 25.51 -15.42 -7.31
N ALA A 955 25.20 -15.69 -6.05
CA ALA A 955 25.84 -15.04 -4.91
C ALA A 955 26.98 -15.92 -4.39
N THR A 956 28.21 -15.41 -4.43
CA THR A 956 29.37 -16.23 -4.06
C THR A 956 29.69 -16.04 -2.58
N PHE A 957 29.45 -17.07 -1.74
CA PHE A 957 29.88 -17.05 -0.33
C PHE A 957 31.36 -17.39 -0.19
N PHE A 958 32.10 -16.56 0.53
CA PHE A 958 33.56 -16.67 0.70
C PHE A 958 33.96 -17.65 1.82
N LYS A 959 33.48 -18.89 1.70
CA LYS A 959 33.83 -20.08 2.51
C LYS A 959 34.50 -21.11 1.58
N SER A 960 35.67 -21.65 1.90
CA SER A 960 36.54 -22.43 0.98
C SER A 960 35.83 -23.40 0.00
N VAL A 961 36.39 -23.53 -1.21
CA VAL A 961 36.03 -24.36 -2.41
C VAL A 961 34.72 -25.17 -2.36
N LYS A 962 33.71 -24.76 -3.16
CA LYS A 962 32.66 -25.66 -3.67
C LYS A 962 33.14 -26.43 -4.91
N THR A 963 32.84 -27.72 -4.96
CA THR A 963 32.90 -28.55 -6.17
C THR A 963 31.73 -28.17 -7.08
N LYS A 964 32.01 -27.79 -8.33
CA LYS A 964 31.00 -27.39 -9.33
C LYS A 964 29.95 -28.50 -9.54
N SER A 965 28.69 -28.24 -9.24
CA SER A 965 27.57 -28.93 -9.89
C SER A 965 26.89 -27.92 -10.81
N LYS A 966 26.99 -28.13 -12.13
CA LYS A 966 26.35 -27.26 -13.12
C LYS A 966 24.84 -27.46 -13.06
N SER A 967 24.11 -26.44 -12.62
CA SER A 967 22.67 -26.32 -12.93
C SER A 967 22.50 -26.01 -14.42
N THR A 968 21.57 -26.70 -15.09
CA THR A 968 21.23 -26.55 -16.52
C THR A 968 20.15 -25.51 -16.79
N THR A 969 19.61 -24.85 -15.76
CA THR A 969 18.56 -23.83 -15.89
C THR A 969 19.18 -22.44 -15.86
N LYS A 970 19.14 -21.74 -17.01
CA LYS A 970 19.53 -20.32 -17.11
C LYS A 970 18.47 -19.45 -16.39
N PRO A 971 18.87 -18.53 -15.51
CA PRO A 971 17.94 -17.57 -14.91
C PRO A 971 17.40 -16.59 -15.97
N PRO A 972 16.28 -15.89 -15.68
CA PRO A 972 15.71 -14.88 -16.56
C PRO A 972 16.70 -13.74 -16.82
N LYS A 973 16.84 -13.36 -18.09
CA LYS A 973 17.71 -12.26 -18.55
C LYS A 973 17.02 -10.90 -18.35
N ASP A 974 16.83 -10.45 -17.11
CA ASP A 974 16.38 -9.07 -16.84
C ASP A 974 17.48 -8.21 -16.24
N GLN A 975 18.71 -8.35 -16.75
CA GLN A 975 19.81 -7.48 -16.34
C GLN A 975 20.48 -6.84 -17.54
N GLN A 976 20.45 -5.50 -17.54
CA GLN A 976 21.36 -4.68 -18.30
C GLN A 976 22.80 -5.11 -17.93
N SER A 977 23.40 -5.95 -18.78
CA SER A 977 24.85 -6.01 -18.89
C SER A 977 25.35 -4.58 -19.03
N THR A 978 26.33 -4.18 -18.23
CA THR A 978 26.91 -2.84 -18.26
C THR A 978 27.57 -2.51 -19.61
N GLY A 979 27.60 -3.46 -20.56
CA GLY A 979 28.19 -3.28 -21.90
C GLY A 979 29.69 -2.99 -21.86
N MET A 980 30.30 -2.96 -20.68
CA MET A 980 31.69 -2.59 -20.46
C MET A 980 32.58 -3.71 -21.01
N LYS A 981 33.58 -3.30 -21.79
CA LYS A 981 34.60 -4.19 -22.33
C LYS A 981 35.61 -4.47 -21.24
N LYS A 982 35.88 -5.73 -20.91
CA LYS A 982 36.81 -6.07 -19.82
C LYS A 982 37.94 -6.96 -20.29
N ILE A 983 39.14 -6.72 -19.76
CA ILE A 983 40.34 -7.53 -19.98
C ILE A 983 40.88 -7.93 -18.61
N ARG A 984 40.97 -9.23 -18.36
CA ARG A 984 41.63 -9.77 -17.16
C ARG A 984 43.04 -10.22 -17.53
N LEU A 985 44.03 -9.69 -16.81
CA LEU A 985 45.42 -10.09 -16.97
C LEU A 985 45.88 -10.84 -15.72
N GLU A 986 46.75 -11.79 -15.94
CA GLU A 986 47.40 -12.57 -14.89
C GLU A 986 48.91 -12.54 -15.07
N PHE A 987 49.61 -12.23 -13.99
CA PHE A 987 51.06 -12.20 -13.89
C PHE A 987 51.55 -13.31 -12.96
N ASN A 988 52.49 -14.14 -13.42
CA ASN A 988 53.03 -15.25 -12.65
C ASN A 988 54.57 -15.26 -12.66
N SER A 989 55.20 -15.63 -11.54
CA SER A 989 56.63 -15.96 -11.52
C SER A 989 56.89 -17.43 -11.91
N ILE A 990 57.80 -17.64 -12.85
CA ILE A 990 58.31 -18.97 -13.23
C ILE A 990 59.51 -19.34 -12.34
N VAL A 991 60.51 -18.45 -12.28
CA VAL A 991 61.74 -18.61 -11.49
C VAL A 991 61.86 -17.43 -10.54
N GLY A 992 62.09 -17.71 -9.25
CA GLY A 992 62.14 -16.70 -8.18
C GLY A 992 61.08 -16.93 -7.09
N PRO A 993 60.90 -15.97 -6.17
CA PRO A 993 59.81 -16.02 -5.20
C PRO A 993 58.47 -16.12 -5.91
N LYS A 994 57.67 -17.14 -5.55
CA LYS A 994 56.34 -17.35 -6.11
C LYS A 994 55.51 -16.07 -6.00
N ILE A 995 54.78 -15.71 -7.06
CA ILE A 995 53.73 -14.69 -7.11
C ILE A 995 52.75 -15.03 -8.22
N ARG A 996 51.47 -14.75 -7.97
CA ARG A 996 50.39 -14.65 -8.95
C ARG A 996 49.59 -13.37 -8.71
N ARG A 997 49.50 -12.47 -9.67
CA ARG A 997 48.69 -11.25 -9.53
C ARG A 997 47.66 -11.19 -10.65
N GLU A 998 46.43 -10.88 -10.27
CA GLU A 998 45.32 -10.69 -11.19
C GLU A 998 44.96 -9.21 -11.21
N VAL A 999 44.83 -8.64 -12.41
CA VAL A 999 44.33 -7.28 -12.60
C VAL A 999 43.20 -7.25 -13.62
N LEU A 1000 42.27 -6.32 -13.44
CA LEU A 1000 41.08 -6.20 -14.26
C LEU A 1000 40.97 -4.78 -14.84
N LEU A 1001 40.98 -4.70 -16.17
CA LEU A 1001 40.79 -3.47 -16.92
C LEU A 1001 39.35 -3.43 -17.46
N GLY A 1002 38.65 -2.32 -17.29
CA GLY A 1002 37.33 -2.08 -17.88
C GLY A 1002 37.34 -0.85 -18.77
N PHE A 1003 36.64 -0.90 -19.91
CA PHE A 1003 36.53 0.22 -20.85
C PHE A 1003 35.07 0.50 -21.15
N SER A 1004 34.64 1.74 -20.90
CA SER A 1004 33.27 2.21 -21.15
C SER A 1004 33.26 3.64 -21.69
N GLU A 1005 32.16 4.02 -22.34
CA GLU A 1005 31.86 5.39 -22.75
C GLU A 1005 31.53 6.31 -21.55
N THR A 1006 31.27 5.72 -20.37
CA THR A 1006 30.81 6.42 -19.15
C THR A 1006 31.89 6.58 -18.08
N THR A 1007 33.09 6.04 -18.29
CA THR A 1007 34.24 6.10 -17.38
C THR A 1007 35.38 6.91 -18.02
N ALA A 1008 36.34 7.35 -17.22
CA ALA A 1008 37.48 8.15 -17.67
C ALA A 1008 38.80 7.40 -17.47
N ASP A 1009 39.92 7.98 -17.90
CA ASP A 1009 41.26 7.43 -17.64
C ASP A 1009 41.83 7.89 -16.28
N GLY A 1010 41.08 8.74 -15.57
CA GLY A 1010 41.37 9.14 -14.18
C GLY A 1010 40.69 8.22 -13.18
N TYR A 1011 40.71 8.59 -11.90
CA TYR A 1011 40.04 7.82 -10.85
C TYR A 1011 38.51 7.85 -11.00
N ASP A 1012 37.89 6.68 -11.11
CA ASP A 1012 36.44 6.49 -11.17
C ASP A 1012 35.90 5.81 -9.89
N TYR A 1013 35.11 6.55 -9.12
CA TYR A 1013 34.52 6.08 -7.86
C TYR A 1013 33.71 4.80 -8.03
N GLY A 1014 34.00 3.79 -7.21
CA GLY A 1014 33.30 2.50 -7.23
C GLY A 1014 33.68 1.59 -8.41
N TYR A 1015 34.57 2.02 -9.31
CA TYR A 1015 35.09 1.19 -10.41
C TYR A 1015 36.58 0.86 -10.25
N ASP A 1016 37.33 1.75 -9.60
CA ASP A 1016 38.75 1.58 -9.36
C ASP A 1016 39.04 1.02 -7.97
N ALA A 1017 40.02 0.13 -7.88
CA ALA A 1017 40.47 -0.47 -6.62
C ALA A 1017 42.00 -0.42 -6.51
N GLU A 1018 42.48 0.27 -5.47
CA GLU A 1018 43.91 0.33 -5.13
C GLU A 1018 44.40 -1.04 -4.60
N CYS A 1019 45.67 -1.35 -4.87
CA CYS A 1019 46.35 -2.54 -4.37
C CYS A 1019 47.11 -2.19 -3.09
N ASP A 1020 46.53 -2.55 -1.94
CA ASP A 1020 47.12 -2.34 -0.61
C ASP A 1020 48.24 -3.33 -0.26
N GLU A 1021 48.33 -4.44 -0.99
CA GLU A 1021 49.24 -5.54 -0.69
C GLU A 1021 50.57 -5.39 -1.44
N GLY A 1022 51.65 -5.13 -0.70
CA GLY A 1022 53.00 -5.10 -1.27
C GLY A 1022 53.65 -6.48 -1.33
N SER A 1023 54.16 -6.86 -2.51
CA SER A 1023 54.99 -8.07 -2.66
C SER A 1023 56.43 -7.77 -3.13
N ASN A 1024 57.29 -8.77 -2.97
CA ASN A 1024 58.70 -8.74 -3.41
C ASN A 1024 58.80 -8.61 -4.93
N ASN A 1025 57.95 -9.33 -5.66
CA ASN A 1025 57.69 -9.19 -7.09
C ASN A 1025 56.26 -8.65 -7.23
N ASP A 1026 55.94 -7.74 -8.13
CA ASP A 1026 54.55 -7.27 -8.28
C ASP A 1026 54.24 -6.76 -9.69
N PHE A 1027 52.95 -6.74 -10.03
CA PHE A 1027 52.46 -6.31 -11.34
C PHE A 1027 51.06 -5.69 -11.21
N ASN A 1028 50.92 -4.40 -11.51
CA ASN A 1028 49.67 -3.68 -11.26
C ASN A 1028 49.33 -2.75 -12.41
N LEU A 1029 48.08 -2.31 -12.46
CA LEU A 1029 47.67 -1.18 -13.30
C LEU A 1029 48.22 0.12 -12.70
N ASN A 1030 48.53 1.10 -13.54
CA ASN A 1030 49.10 2.37 -13.11
C ASN A 1030 48.08 3.51 -13.18
N LEU A 1031 47.84 4.16 -12.04
CA LEU A 1031 47.10 5.41 -11.95
C LEU A 1031 47.93 6.43 -11.17
N ASP A 1032 48.51 7.42 -11.85
CA ASP A 1032 49.36 8.46 -11.25
C ASP A 1032 50.49 7.93 -10.34
N GLY A 1033 51.04 6.76 -10.65
CA GLY A 1033 52.11 6.11 -9.88
C GLY A 1033 51.61 5.21 -8.75
N LYS A 1034 50.30 5.16 -8.48
CA LYS A 1034 49.67 4.18 -7.59
C LYS A 1034 49.49 2.84 -8.29
N ASN A 1035 49.46 1.77 -7.49
CA ASN A 1035 49.24 0.41 -7.95
C ASN A 1035 47.75 0.07 -7.84
N MET A 1036 47.10 -0.22 -8.95
CA MET A 1036 45.68 -0.60 -8.98
C MET A 1036 45.51 -2.07 -9.34
N ASN A 1037 44.57 -2.76 -8.70
CA ASN A 1037 44.15 -4.11 -9.06
C ASN A 1037 42.99 -4.09 -10.07
N ILE A 1038 42.08 -3.15 -9.91
CA ILE A 1038 40.91 -2.95 -10.78
C ILE A 1038 40.95 -1.50 -11.24
N GLN A 1039 40.82 -1.26 -12.55
CA GLN A 1039 40.76 0.10 -13.08
C GLN A 1039 39.83 0.22 -14.30
N ALA A 1040 38.96 1.23 -14.27
CA ALA A 1040 38.20 1.68 -15.41
C ALA A 1040 39.00 2.65 -16.27
N TYR A 1041 38.65 2.66 -17.55
CA TYR A 1041 39.22 3.55 -18.56
C TYR A 1041 38.08 4.06 -19.43
N GLY A 1042 38.31 5.18 -20.11
CA GLY A 1042 37.45 5.61 -21.23
C GLY A 1042 37.43 4.58 -22.38
N PRO A 1043 36.67 4.83 -23.45
CA PRO A 1043 36.52 3.87 -24.55
C PRO A 1043 37.86 3.50 -25.21
N ILE A 1044 37.92 2.30 -25.80
CA ILE A 1044 39.08 1.84 -26.55
C ILE A 1044 39.19 2.62 -27.86
N THR A 1045 40.31 3.32 -28.05
CA THR A 1045 40.72 3.93 -29.33
C THR A 1045 42.00 3.27 -29.84
N ALA A 1046 42.29 3.40 -31.14
CA ALA A 1046 43.48 2.77 -31.74
C ALA A 1046 44.80 3.28 -31.11
N ASP A 1047 44.83 4.55 -30.70
CA ASP A 1047 45.97 5.21 -30.07
C ASP A 1047 46.01 5.07 -28.54
N LYS A 1048 45.07 4.35 -27.93
CA LYS A 1048 45.01 4.18 -26.48
C LYS A 1048 46.19 3.37 -25.96
N VAL A 1049 46.77 3.84 -24.85
CA VAL A 1049 47.88 3.21 -24.14
C VAL A 1049 47.53 3.12 -22.67
N VAL A 1050 47.64 1.91 -22.11
CA VAL A 1050 47.47 1.67 -20.67
C VAL A 1050 48.81 1.23 -20.09
N SER A 1051 49.40 2.04 -19.21
CA SER A 1051 50.68 1.73 -18.57
C SER A 1051 50.52 0.75 -17.41
N LEU A 1052 51.54 -0.09 -17.21
CA LEU A 1052 51.58 -1.11 -16.16
C LEU A 1052 52.78 -0.90 -15.23
N ASN A 1053 52.56 -1.07 -13.93
CA ASN A 1053 53.61 -1.05 -12.92
C ASN A 1053 54.18 -2.46 -12.75
N PHE A 1054 55.51 -2.60 -12.76
CA PHE A 1054 56.18 -3.89 -12.61
C PHE A 1054 57.38 -3.78 -11.69
N LYS A 1055 57.52 -4.73 -10.77
CA LYS A 1055 58.62 -4.82 -9.80
C LYS A 1055 59.17 -6.24 -9.72
N SER A 1056 60.49 -6.37 -9.70
CA SER A 1056 61.18 -7.64 -9.46
C SER A 1056 62.17 -7.54 -8.30
N SER A 1057 62.22 -8.58 -7.46
CA SER A 1057 63.12 -8.72 -6.33
C SER A 1057 64.52 -9.24 -6.68
N GLY A 1058 64.72 -9.74 -7.91
CA GLY A 1058 65.95 -10.39 -8.33
C GLY A 1058 65.98 -10.69 -9.82
N ASN A 1059 67.00 -11.45 -10.25
CA ASN A 1059 67.09 -12.00 -11.60
C ASN A 1059 66.12 -13.17 -11.74
N ASN A 1060 64.88 -12.84 -12.06
CA ASN A 1060 63.74 -13.75 -12.05
C ASN A 1060 63.12 -13.87 -13.44
N THR A 1061 62.34 -14.93 -13.66
CA THR A 1061 61.59 -15.15 -14.91
C THR A 1061 60.10 -15.10 -14.62
N PHE A 1062 59.35 -14.39 -15.47
CA PHE A 1062 57.93 -14.13 -15.29
C PHE A 1062 57.13 -14.43 -16.56
N GLU A 1063 55.81 -14.53 -16.41
CA GLU A 1063 54.89 -14.55 -17.51
C GLU A 1063 53.66 -13.67 -17.28
N ILE A 1064 53.19 -13.01 -18.34
CA ILE A 1064 51.95 -12.22 -18.37
C ILE A 1064 50.99 -12.86 -19.37
N LYS A 1065 49.73 -13.04 -18.99
CA LYS A 1065 48.71 -13.65 -19.85
C LYS A 1065 47.37 -12.95 -19.68
N ALA A 1066 46.67 -12.68 -20.78
CA ALA A 1066 45.25 -12.37 -20.72
C ALA A 1066 44.45 -13.66 -20.49
N THR A 1067 43.71 -13.73 -19.38
CA THR A 1067 42.95 -14.92 -18.98
C THR A 1067 41.49 -14.86 -19.38
N GLU A 1068 40.95 -13.65 -19.57
CA GLU A 1068 39.55 -13.43 -19.90
C GLU A 1068 39.36 -12.13 -20.69
N PHE A 1069 38.48 -12.18 -21.69
CA PHE A 1069 37.98 -11.02 -22.43
C PHE A 1069 36.46 -11.04 -22.38
N GLU A 1070 35.85 -9.98 -21.85
CA GLU A 1070 34.39 -9.84 -21.74
C GLU A 1070 33.92 -8.69 -22.64
N ASN A 1071 32.87 -8.90 -23.44
CA ASN A 1071 32.27 -7.90 -24.35
C ASN A 1071 33.24 -7.27 -25.38
N ILE A 1072 34.41 -7.87 -25.62
CA ILE A 1072 35.38 -7.41 -26.62
C ILE A 1072 35.19 -8.15 -27.94
N ASP A 1073 35.13 -7.41 -29.06
CA ASP A 1073 35.07 -8.00 -30.40
C ASP A 1073 36.34 -8.82 -30.65
N LYS A 1074 36.20 -10.01 -31.23
CA LYS A 1074 37.33 -10.89 -31.57
C LYS A 1074 38.31 -10.25 -32.56
N LYS A 1075 37.91 -9.19 -33.27
CA LYS A 1075 38.75 -8.41 -34.19
C LYS A 1075 39.44 -7.22 -33.52
N GLN A 1076 39.14 -6.93 -32.25
CA GLN A 1076 39.81 -5.86 -31.52
C GLN A 1076 41.27 -6.23 -31.31
N ASP A 1077 42.17 -5.45 -31.91
CA ASP A 1077 43.61 -5.54 -31.68
C ASP A 1077 43.90 -5.24 -30.20
N VAL A 1078 44.60 -6.14 -29.50
CA VAL A 1078 45.05 -5.98 -28.09
C VAL A 1078 46.45 -6.57 -27.94
N TYR A 1079 47.44 -5.71 -27.69
CA TYR A 1079 48.84 -6.09 -27.56
C TYR A 1079 49.41 -5.69 -26.20
N LEU A 1080 50.32 -6.51 -25.67
CA LEU A 1080 51.27 -6.13 -24.63
C LEU A 1080 52.55 -5.63 -25.33
N ARG A 1081 52.91 -4.38 -25.11
CA ARG A 1081 54.15 -3.76 -25.58
C ARG A 1081 55.20 -3.80 -24.47
N ASP A 1082 56.36 -4.40 -24.75
CA ASP A 1082 57.55 -4.34 -23.90
C ASP A 1082 58.51 -3.27 -24.45
N ASN A 1083 58.59 -2.12 -23.77
CA ASN A 1083 59.44 -0.99 -24.14
C ASN A 1083 60.94 -1.25 -23.92
N GLU A 1084 61.32 -2.30 -23.19
CA GLU A 1084 62.73 -2.68 -23.02
C GLU A 1084 63.25 -3.47 -24.23
N THR A 1085 62.42 -4.35 -24.80
CA THR A 1085 62.78 -5.18 -25.97
C THR A 1085 62.28 -4.62 -27.30
N GLY A 1086 61.26 -3.75 -27.27
CA GLY A 1086 60.52 -3.26 -28.44
C GLY A 1086 59.42 -4.21 -28.93
N GLU A 1087 59.17 -5.32 -28.23
CA GLU A 1087 58.27 -6.38 -28.68
C GLU A 1087 56.78 -6.02 -28.49
N TYR A 1088 55.95 -6.38 -29.48
CA TYR A 1088 54.48 -6.32 -29.40
C TYR A 1088 53.93 -7.75 -29.37
N PHE A 1089 53.45 -8.18 -28.22
CA PHE A 1089 52.88 -9.50 -28.02
C PHE A 1089 51.35 -9.45 -28.09
N ASP A 1090 50.75 -10.24 -28.98
CA ASP A 1090 49.30 -10.32 -29.14
C ASP A 1090 48.65 -11.11 -27.99
N LEU A 1091 47.92 -10.39 -27.14
CA LEU A 1091 47.28 -10.97 -25.95
C LEU A 1091 46.05 -11.83 -26.29
N THR A 1092 45.55 -11.76 -27.53
CA THR A 1092 44.39 -12.55 -27.96
C THR A 1092 44.73 -14.01 -28.28
N GLN A 1093 46.02 -14.35 -28.40
CA GLN A 1093 46.49 -15.68 -28.85
C GLN A 1093 46.42 -16.79 -27.78
N ASN A 1094 45.83 -16.52 -26.60
CA ASN A 1094 45.71 -17.47 -25.48
C ASN A 1094 47.06 -18.07 -25.01
N THR A 1095 48.17 -17.43 -25.35
CA THR A 1095 49.54 -17.75 -24.94
C THR A 1095 50.06 -16.72 -23.93
N ALA A 1096 51.03 -17.10 -23.10
CA ALA A 1096 51.64 -16.19 -22.13
C ALA A 1096 52.91 -15.55 -22.71
N TYR A 1097 53.08 -14.25 -22.47
CA TYR A 1097 54.32 -13.53 -22.75
C TYR A 1097 55.34 -13.84 -21.67
N ARG A 1098 56.52 -14.37 -22.03
CA ARG A 1098 57.56 -14.78 -21.08
C ARG A 1098 58.79 -13.89 -21.18
N PHE A 1099 59.27 -13.43 -20.03
CA PHE A 1099 60.41 -12.52 -19.97
C PHE A 1099 61.24 -12.73 -18.70
N THR A 1100 62.48 -12.23 -18.73
CA THR A 1100 63.36 -12.13 -17.57
C THR A 1100 63.52 -10.66 -17.16
N SER A 1101 63.73 -10.44 -15.87
CA SER A 1101 63.99 -9.10 -15.33
C SER A 1101 65.06 -9.17 -14.25
N THR A 1102 65.87 -8.12 -14.18
CA THR A 1102 66.77 -7.89 -13.04
C THR A 1102 66.00 -7.32 -11.85
N GLN A 1103 66.67 -7.16 -10.70
CA GLN A 1103 66.08 -6.49 -9.54
C GLN A 1103 65.80 -5.01 -9.83
N GLY A 1104 64.57 -4.54 -9.56
CA GLY A 1104 64.21 -3.14 -9.78
C GLY A 1104 62.72 -2.89 -9.90
N LYS A 1105 62.38 -1.61 -10.13
CA LYS A 1105 61.03 -1.14 -10.53
C LYS A 1105 61.08 -0.67 -11.98
N PHE A 1106 60.17 -1.16 -12.81
CA PHE A 1106 60.17 -0.98 -14.27
C PHE A 1106 58.80 -0.50 -14.76
N ASN A 1107 58.25 0.54 -14.13
CA ASN A 1107 56.90 1.07 -14.39
C ASN A 1107 56.68 1.71 -15.78
N LYS A 1108 57.70 1.71 -16.64
CA LYS A 1108 57.62 2.18 -18.03
C LYS A 1108 57.85 1.06 -19.05
N ARG A 1109 58.07 -0.17 -18.57
CA ARG A 1109 58.42 -1.30 -19.43
C ARG A 1109 57.21 -1.85 -20.15
N PHE A 1110 56.08 -2.05 -19.47
CA PHE A 1110 54.92 -2.71 -20.04
C PHE A 1110 53.76 -1.75 -20.25
N GLU A 1111 53.15 -1.86 -21.44
CA GLU A 1111 51.96 -1.11 -21.82
C GLU A 1111 50.96 -2.04 -22.54
N ILE A 1112 49.66 -1.86 -22.33
CA ILE A 1112 48.63 -2.44 -23.18
C ILE A 1112 48.28 -1.42 -24.26
N VAL A 1113 48.31 -1.84 -25.52
CA VAL A 1113 48.06 -0.99 -26.69
C VAL A 1113 47.10 -1.67 -27.66
N PHE A 1114 46.34 -0.87 -28.40
CA PHE A 1114 45.23 -1.36 -29.24
C PHE A 1114 45.51 -1.21 -30.75
N GLN A 1115 46.79 -1.13 -31.12
CA GLN A 1115 47.27 -1.13 -32.49
C GLN A 1115 48.64 -1.80 -32.59
N SER A 1116 48.94 -2.38 -33.75
CA SER A 1116 50.24 -3.02 -34.00
C SER A 1116 51.34 -1.98 -34.26
N GLU A 1117 52.60 -2.39 -34.08
CA GLU A 1117 53.79 -1.55 -34.34
C GLU A 1117 53.79 -0.94 -35.76
N GLN A 1118 53.34 -1.70 -36.77
CA GLN A 1118 53.27 -1.23 -38.15
C GLN A 1118 52.23 -0.12 -38.37
N LYS A 1119 51.10 -0.14 -37.63
CA LYS A 1119 50.06 0.90 -37.70
C LYS A 1119 50.45 2.17 -36.93
N SER A 1120 51.19 2.05 -35.83
CA SER A 1120 51.62 3.22 -35.03
C SER A 1120 52.69 4.06 -35.72
N LEU A 1121 53.48 3.44 -36.62
CA LEU A 1121 54.53 4.10 -37.42
C LEU A 1121 54.08 4.46 -38.85
N SER A 1122 52.91 4.02 -39.29
CA SER A 1122 52.41 4.35 -40.63
C SER A 1122 51.84 5.77 -40.65
N THR A 1123 52.50 6.70 -41.34
CA THR A 1123 51.78 7.83 -41.95
C THR A 1123 50.87 7.24 -43.02
N GLU A 1124 49.55 7.35 -42.88
CA GLU A 1124 48.62 6.89 -43.91
C GLU A 1124 48.93 7.58 -45.25
N GLU A 1125 49.65 6.90 -46.15
CA GLU A 1125 49.45 7.11 -47.58
C GLU A 1125 48.15 6.38 -47.94
N ALA A 1126 47.09 7.15 -48.15
CA ALA A 1126 45.81 6.63 -48.58
C ALA A 1126 45.99 5.76 -49.84
N THR A 1127 45.66 4.47 -49.72
CA THR A 1127 45.46 3.57 -50.85
C THR A 1127 44.24 4.04 -51.64
N VAL A 1128 44.46 4.95 -52.59
CA VAL A 1128 43.45 5.29 -53.59
C VAL A 1128 43.48 4.22 -54.68
N SER A 1129 42.37 3.47 -54.80
CA SER A 1129 42.10 2.63 -55.95
C SER A 1129 41.97 3.52 -57.21
N GLU A 1130 42.95 3.37 -58.11
CA GLU A 1130 43.06 3.98 -59.45
C GLU A 1130 43.40 5.50 -59.53
N ASN A 1131 44.68 5.79 -59.80
CA ASN A 1131 45.21 7.13 -60.06
C ASN A 1131 44.85 7.65 -61.48
N PHE A 1132 43.97 8.65 -61.59
CA PHE A 1132 43.74 9.40 -62.84
C PHE A 1132 44.37 10.81 -62.86
N ILE A 1133 45.46 11.00 -62.09
CA ILE A 1133 46.30 12.20 -62.17
C ILE A 1133 47.48 11.92 -63.10
N PHE A 1134 47.60 12.70 -64.18
CA PHE A 1134 48.70 12.60 -65.14
C PHE A 1134 49.19 13.97 -65.60
N TYR A 1135 50.44 14.01 -66.07
CA TYR A 1135 51.12 15.21 -66.53
C TYR A 1135 51.53 15.04 -67.99
N GLN A 1136 51.24 16.06 -68.81
CA GLN A 1136 51.58 16.07 -70.22
C GLN A 1136 52.78 16.99 -70.47
N ASN A 1137 53.95 16.39 -70.70
CA ASN A 1137 55.21 17.12 -70.86
C ASN A 1137 55.21 18.10 -72.04
N ALA A 1138 54.61 17.74 -73.19
CA ALA A 1138 54.64 18.57 -74.39
C ALA A 1138 53.99 19.96 -74.20
N THR A 1139 53.04 20.08 -73.27
CA THR A 1139 52.27 21.31 -73.01
C THR A 1139 52.44 21.85 -71.59
N ASN A 1140 53.25 21.19 -70.76
CA ASN A 1140 53.41 21.45 -69.33
C ASN A 1140 52.09 21.57 -68.56
N THR A 1141 51.18 20.61 -68.78
CA THR A 1141 49.80 20.64 -68.23
C THR A 1141 49.52 19.44 -67.34
N ILE A 1142 48.99 19.68 -66.14
CA ILE A 1142 48.56 18.66 -65.17
C ILE A 1142 47.05 18.45 -65.29
N TYR A 1143 46.63 17.18 -65.34
CA TYR A 1143 45.23 16.78 -65.32
C TYR A 1143 44.93 15.93 -64.08
N GLY A 1144 43.75 16.16 -63.49
CA GLY A 1144 43.18 15.30 -62.45
C GLY A 1144 41.79 14.85 -62.88
N LYS A 1145 41.70 13.71 -63.57
CA LYS A 1145 40.43 13.17 -64.07
C LYS A 1145 39.74 12.35 -62.98
N LYS A 1146 38.39 12.36 -62.96
CA LYS A 1146 37.56 11.57 -62.01
C LYS A 1146 37.83 11.83 -60.51
N LEU A 1147 38.32 13.01 -60.13
CA LEU A 1147 38.41 13.38 -58.71
C LEU A 1147 37.00 13.63 -58.14
N ASN A 1148 36.60 12.98 -57.05
CA ASN A 1148 35.26 13.14 -56.44
C ASN A 1148 35.14 14.38 -55.53
N THR A 1149 36.17 15.22 -55.47
CA THR A 1149 36.22 16.42 -54.62
C THR A 1149 37.14 17.49 -55.22
N SER A 1150 36.91 18.76 -54.85
CA SER A 1150 37.77 19.89 -55.23
C SER A 1150 39.06 19.94 -54.40
N ILE A 1151 40.14 20.47 -55.00
CA ILE A 1151 41.46 20.55 -54.36
C ILE A 1151 41.62 21.91 -53.67
N ASP A 1152 41.83 21.88 -52.36
CA ASP A 1152 42.08 23.07 -51.53
C ASP A 1152 43.45 23.69 -51.85
N LYS A 1153 44.46 22.85 -52.10
CA LYS A 1153 45.81 23.30 -52.45
C LYS A 1153 46.53 22.31 -53.37
N LEU A 1154 47.10 22.81 -54.46
CA LEU A 1154 48.00 22.08 -55.36
C LEU A 1154 49.37 22.76 -55.35
N SER A 1155 50.41 22.06 -54.90
CA SER A 1155 51.79 22.53 -54.85
C SER A 1155 52.71 21.68 -55.73
N ILE A 1156 53.59 22.31 -56.50
CA ILE A 1156 54.69 21.64 -57.20
C ILE A 1156 55.95 21.80 -56.36
N VAL A 1157 56.50 20.69 -55.91
CA VAL A 1157 57.61 20.65 -54.96
C VAL A 1157 58.80 20.01 -55.64
N ASN A 1158 59.98 20.65 -55.56
CA ASN A 1158 61.20 20.05 -56.11
C ASN A 1158 61.68 18.87 -55.23
N MET A 1159 62.63 18.07 -55.72
CA MET A 1159 63.15 16.92 -54.97
C MET A 1159 63.87 17.28 -53.66
N ARG A 1160 64.13 18.57 -53.39
CA ARG A 1160 64.68 19.07 -52.11
C ARG A 1160 63.59 19.47 -51.11
N GLY A 1161 62.30 19.26 -51.43
CA GLY A 1161 61.17 19.59 -50.57
C GLY A 1161 60.73 21.05 -50.62
N GLN A 1162 61.28 21.87 -51.52
CA GLN A 1162 60.90 23.28 -51.64
C GLN A 1162 59.72 23.43 -52.60
N THR A 1163 58.71 24.20 -52.21
CA THR A 1163 57.56 24.51 -53.07
C THR A 1163 57.98 25.52 -54.14
N VAL A 1164 57.86 25.14 -55.40
CA VAL A 1164 58.26 25.92 -56.57
C VAL A 1164 57.07 26.61 -57.21
N LEU A 1165 55.88 26.00 -57.12
CA LEU A 1165 54.64 26.59 -57.61
C LEU A 1165 53.48 26.17 -56.73
N GLU A 1166 52.46 27.02 -56.56
CA GLU A 1166 51.31 26.73 -55.71
C GLU A 1166 50.03 27.35 -56.28
N PHE A 1167 48.95 26.58 -56.23
CA PHE A 1167 47.59 27.00 -56.53
C PHE A 1167 46.70 26.66 -55.35
N LYS A 1168 45.78 27.57 -55.01
CA LYS A 1168 44.77 27.37 -53.97
C LYS A 1168 43.39 27.26 -54.60
N ASN A 1169 42.50 26.50 -53.97
CA ASN A 1169 41.10 26.34 -54.37
C ASN A 1169 40.93 25.95 -55.85
N VAL A 1170 41.67 24.94 -56.31
CA VAL A 1170 41.59 24.47 -57.70
C VAL A 1170 40.31 23.63 -57.88
N SER A 1171 39.41 24.12 -58.71
CA SER A 1171 38.15 23.42 -59.00
C SER A 1171 38.39 22.12 -59.76
N GLN A 1172 37.47 21.17 -59.57
CA GLN A 1172 37.50 19.87 -60.26
C GLN A 1172 37.46 20.06 -61.79
N GLU A 1173 36.66 21.01 -62.27
CA GLU A 1173 36.54 21.32 -63.71
C GLU A 1173 37.88 21.83 -64.29
N THR A 1174 38.62 22.65 -63.54
CA THR A 1174 39.94 23.16 -63.96
C THR A 1174 40.94 22.03 -64.13
N LEU A 1175 40.99 21.08 -63.19
CA LEU A 1175 41.88 19.92 -63.27
C LEU A 1175 41.41 18.90 -64.31
N ASN A 1176 40.09 18.80 -64.55
CA ASN A 1176 39.56 17.99 -65.64
C ASN A 1176 39.97 18.58 -67.00
N ASN A 1177 39.90 19.89 -67.19
CA ASN A 1177 40.22 20.55 -68.46
C ASN A 1177 41.73 20.77 -68.67
N GLY A 1178 42.53 20.62 -67.61
CA GLY A 1178 43.98 20.72 -67.62
C GLY A 1178 44.47 22.04 -67.06
N LEU A 1179 45.35 21.95 -66.06
CA LEU A 1179 45.99 23.10 -65.42
C LEU A 1179 47.44 23.22 -65.89
N LYS A 1180 47.76 24.30 -66.60
CA LYS A 1180 49.11 24.55 -67.12
C LYS A 1180 50.03 25.10 -66.03
N ILE A 1181 51.18 24.46 -65.84
CA ILE A 1181 52.22 24.88 -64.90
C ILE A 1181 53.39 25.51 -65.65
N SER A 1182 53.39 26.85 -65.72
CA SER A 1182 54.40 27.62 -66.45
C SER A 1182 55.52 28.10 -65.52
N ASN A 1183 56.70 28.38 -66.05
CA ASN A 1183 57.88 28.90 -65.32
C ASN A 1183 58.50 27.94 -64.29
N VAL A 1184 58.34 26.63 -64.48
CA VAL A 1184 59.06 25.60 -63.71
C VAL A 1184 60.24 25.13 -64.54
N ALA A 1185 61.46 25.16 -63.97
CA ALA A 1185 62.68 24.73 -64.67
C ALA A 1185 62.68 23.22 -64.95
N THR A 1186 63.42 22.78 -65.97
CA THR A 1186 63.59 21.35 -66.30
C THR A 1186 64.08 20.55 -65.08
N GLY A 1187 63.37 19.49 -64.71
CA GLY A 1187 63.68 18.67 -63.54
C GLY A 1187 62.56 17.75 -63.09
N ALA A 1188 62.85 16.90 -62.10
CA ALA A 1188 61.85 16.05 -61.45
C ALA A 1188 61.18 16.81 -60.28
N TYR A 1189 59.85 16.70 -60.19
CA TYR A 1189 59.04 17.35 -59.17
C TYR A 1189 57.98 16.40 -58.63
N LEU A 1190 57.45 16.72 -57.45
CA LEU A 1190 56.26 16.13 -56.86
C LEU A 1190 55.12 17.14 -56.95
N ALA A 1191 54.05 16.78 -57.67
CA ALA A 1191 52.78 17.49 -57.61
C ALA A 1191 52.00 16.98 -56.40
N TRP A 1192 51.69 17.89 -55.48
CA TRP A 1192 51.10 17.63 -54.18
C TRP A 1192 49.71 18.25 -54.12
N PHE A 1193 48.67 17.43 -53.95
CA PHE A 1193 47.27 17.84 -53.96
C PHE A 1193 46.68 17.62 -52.57
N LYS A 1194 46.19 18.68 -51.91
CA LYS A 1194 45.42 18.60 -50.67
C LYS A 1194 43.95 18.86 -50.97
N THR A 1195 43.10 17.91 -50.64
CA THR A 1195 41.64 18.05 -50.73
C THR A 1195 41.08 18.90 -49.59
N LYS A 1196 39.85 19.41 -49.73
CA LYS A 1196 39.17 20.15 -48.66
C LYS A 1196 38.91 19.32 -47.39
N THR A 1197 38.87 18.00 -47.49
CA THR A 1197 38.71 17.08 -46.35
C THR A 1197 40.04 16.75 -45.67
N GLY A 1198 41.15 17.39 -46.09
CA GLY A 1198 42.47 17.22 -45.48
C GLY A 1198 43.31 16.10 -46.09
N GLN A 1199 42.76 15.28 -47.01
CA GLN A 1199 43.50 14.19 -47.66
C GLN A 1199 44.57 14.74 -48.63
N VAL A 1200 45.72 14.08 -48.67
CA VAL A 1200 46.87 14.45 -49.50
C VAL A 1200 47.13 13.37 -50.55
N ILE A 1201 47.25 13.78 -51.82
CA ILE A 1201 47.57 12.92 -52.96
C ILE A 1201 48.85 13.46 -53.61
N THR A 1202 49.82 12.59 -53.92
CA THR A 1202 51.07 13.00 -54.56
C THR A 1202 51.30 12.31 -55.90
N LYS A 1203 51.87 13.03 -56.86
CA LYS A 1203 52.23 12.51 -58.19
C LYS A 1203 53.60 13.02 -58.61
N LYS A 1204 54.52 12.10 -58.90
CA LYS A 1204 55.82 12.47 -59.50
C LYS A 1204 55.63 12.87 -60.96
N ILE A 1205 56.20 14.01 -61.33
CA ILE A 1205 56.20 14.56 -62.70
C ILE A 1205 57.62 14.93 -63.10
N ILE A 1206 57.91 14.90 -64.40
CA ILE A 1206 59.19 15.35 -64.97
C ILE A 1206 58.86 16.48 -65.93
N VAL A 1207 59.28 17.69 -65.59
CA VAL A 1207 59.17 18.87 -66.45
C VAL A 1207 60.42 18.90 -67.33
N ASN A 1208 60.25 18.88 -68.66
CA ASN A 1208 61.36 18.85 -69.62
C ASN A 1208 61.65 20.23 -70.18
#